data_AF-A0A965RVK5-F1
#
_entry.id   AF-A0A965RVK5-F1
#
_cell.length_a   1.000
_cell.length_b   1.000
_cell.length_c   1.000
_cell.angle_alpha   90.00
_cell.angle_beta   90.00
_cell.angle_gamma   90.00
#
_symmetry.space_group_name_H-M   'P 1'
#
loop_
_entity.id
_entity.type
_entity.pdbx_description
1 polymer ?
#
loop_
_entity_poly.entity_id
_entity_poly.type
_entity_poly.pdbx_seq_one_letter_code
_entity_poly.pdbx_strand_id
1 'polypeptide(L)'
;MNSFKIKFFLSFFLLLQIVFGNMVFGQTPTVLYTSLTSTTPSPSNSRYTLNAMSGTFRQYRFQANQTVGSSGSTWAFHQGTTASPSYTNSWRPYTSNNLLSVNTYIPIGFANGARYNNNGGTDGQLPAITSGNYYTFNVSNNTGDNVMQLLETTYNPVTVSTVTQAVGSYGSRTITITTSTTPNASENIYVRYSTNSYTASTIVQATGSGTTWTATIPWQSSAVSFYVYTSNKTLSQINGDVTSYGQTAHDMSTLNLNNSGGSNYNWTPPTGAIIVTSSGGSAANTPTAYPAFNTASTGLFAVLNTGTVHQGTVTALVTADITETGSVALANSSNWTSLLVNPNGARTISGAAAAGAPLIDFNGADNVTFNGLNSGGNSLTISNTTVSPNSGTSTIQFRNDATSNTITNCTVLGSATMAVGTNGGNIFFGAGSATTGNDNNTISNCNIGPAGSNIPSKLMHFGGTSNTDPGTANSGNTINNNNFYDWFSAGSASAAIDINSGSTNFTISNNRFYQTATRTHTSGVTHSGIYMNNSSGYLTISGNTFGFSSSTGTGTYTFVGVSGSRFIPININGCGTATATSIQGNTIAGIAVSGAMSGTSSSSPFMGVYVSTGLTTIGNVTGNTIGSLSTTGSITYTTSSTSATDVHGMYNFGSSIWTANNNNLGSISCTNSSTGSIVFYGFRTGTSANFSASSNSIGGTISNSIQVSSSSTSSQVIGYGMNSTYPSPSTFTSNIIRNLTNNNGTGTTSSASVIGINLISTSVNHTIGQNQIFNLSNTNATAATIVTGIQITGSTANIVERNFIYGLTSSTTSASAEVNGIRVAGGTTTYRNNMIVLGAGISNAIGAVASNTGQTGINGFNGALGTDNFWHNSIYIGGTATAGTGASYAFNGTQTVNTRSFRNNIFVNARTNSGATGKHYAIKINGAPNPSGLTLNNNIYFTSGTGGVFGYASAADVANLAAWQTAVGQDANSYSSNPQFIAPTAATPDLHLSASNATLAEGNGSATAVTMI
;
A
#
# COMPACT_ATOMS: atom_id res chain seq x y z
N MET A 1 43.05 -55.99 -30.83
CA MET A 1 42.02 -56.28 -31.85
C MET A 1 40.71 -55.48 -31.70
N ASN A 2 40.65 -54.37 -30.93
CA ASN A 2 39.40 -53.64 -30.65
C ASN A 2 39.24 -52.27 -31.35
N SER A 3 40.18 -51.86 -32.20
CA SER A 3 40.08 -50.58 -32.94
C SER A 3 39.28 -50.71 -34.26
N PHE A 4 39.12 -51.92 -34.79
CA PHE A 4 38.46 -52.15 -36.08
C PHE A 4 36.92 -52.30 -35.99
N LYS A 5 36.37 -52.62 -34.80
CA LYS A 5 34.91 -52.75 -34.60
C LYS A 5 34.21 -51.40 -34.35
N ILE A 6 34.93 -50.40 -33.82
CA ILE A 6 34.35 -49.06 -33.54
C ILE A 6 34.24 -48.22 -34.81
N LYS A 7 35.18 -48.34 -35.76
CA LYS A 7 35.07 -47.64 -37.06
C LYS A 7 33.98 -48.21 -37.97
N PHE A 8 33.68 -49.51 -37.88
CA PHE A 8 32.60 -50.11 -38.68
C PHE A 8 31.21 -49.74 -38.15
N PHE A 9 31.05 -49.57 -36.82
CA PHE A 9 29.79 -49.10 -36.23
C PHE A 9 29.54 -47.59 -36.41
N LEU A 10 30.60 -46.75 -36.38
CA LEU A 10 30.46 -45.32 -36.64
C LEU A 10 30.16 -45.02 -38.11
N SER A 11 30.75 -45.78 -39.04
CA SER A 11 30.46 -45.65 -40.48
C SER A 11 29.09 -46.22 -40.85
N PHE A 12 28.55 -47.22 -40.13
CA PHE A 12 27.20 -47.72 -40.39
C PHE A 12 26.11 -46.74 -39.90
N PHE A 13 26.34 -45.99 -38.82
CA PHE A 13 25.44 -44.93 -38.36
C PHE A 13 25.52 -43.67 -39.24
N LEU A 14 26.72 -43.29 -39.70
CA LEU A 14 26.89 -42.14 -40.59
C LEU A 14 26.34 -42.42 -42.00
N LEU A 15 26.41 -43.67 -42.47
CA LEU A 15 25.85 -44.07 -43.77
C LEU A 15 24.32 -44.25 -43.73
N LEU A 16 23.73 -44.64 -42.59
CA LEU A 16 22.26 -44.72 -42.45
C LEU A 16 21.60 -43.33 -42.37
N GLN A 17 22.32 -42.32 -41.88
CA GLN A 17 21.85 -40.93 -41.82
C GLN A 17 21.92 -40.19 -43.16
N ILE A 18 22.64 -40.74 -44.15
CA ILE A 18 22.71 -40.22 -45.53
C ILE A 18 21.63 -40.85 -46.44
N VAL A 19 21.03 -41.98 -46.03
CA VAL A 19 20.03 -42.71 -46.85
C VAL A 19 18.58 -42.37 -46.50
N PHE A 20 18.31 -41.79 -45.33
CA PHE A 20 17.04 -41.12 -45.05
C PHE A 20 17.24 -39.61 -45.06
N GLY A 21 17.22 -39.02 -46.26
CA GLY A 21 17.07 -37.58 -46.38
C GLY A 21 15.85 -37.14 -45.57
N ASN A 22 16.06 -36.25 -44.59
CA ASN A 22 14.96 -35.48 -44.00
C ASN A 22 14.19 -34.89 -45.19
N MET A 23 12.97 -35.38 -45.45
CA MET A 23 12.17 -34.86 -46.54
C MET A 23 11.79 -33.42 -46.17
N VAL A 24 12.58 -32.47 -46.67
CA VAL A 24 12.27 -31.05 -46.66
C VAL A 24 11.13 -30.89 -47.67
N PHE A 25 9.91 -30.62 -47.19
CA PHE A 25 8.78 -30.26 -48.05
C PHE A 25 8.88 -28.76 -48.36
N GLY A 26 9.88 -28.41 -49.15
CA GLY A 26 10.00 -27.13 -49.81
C GLY A 26 9.92 -27.38 -51.31
N GLN A 27 8.82 -26.97 -51.95
CA GLN A 27 8.72 -27.10 -53.39
C GLN A 27 9.73 -26.14 -54.02
N THR A 28 10.72 -26.66 -54.76
CA THR A 28 11.52 -25.86 -55.68
C THR A 28 10.54 -25.20 -56.65
N PRO A 29 10.51 -23.86 -56.78
CA PRO A 29 9.56 -23.20 -57.66
C PRO A 29 9.69 -23.82 -59.06
N THR A 30 8.60 -24.36 -59.59
CA THR A 30 8.57 -24.69 -61.00
C THR A 30 8.46 -23.34 -61.70
N VAL A 31 9.53 -22.87 -62.36
CA VAL A 31 9.46 -21.65 -63.16
C VAL A 31 8.49 -21.90 -64.30
N LEU A 32 7.24 -21.44 -64.16
CA LEU A 32 6.27 -21.47 -65.25
C LEU A 32 6.41 -20.21 -66.11
N TYR A 33 7.19 -20.43 -67.18
CA TYR A 33 6.97 -19.97 -68.55
C TYR A 33 7.18 -18.51 -68.92
N THR A 34 8.21 -18.27 -69.72
CA THR A 34 8.34 -17.18 -70.70
C THR A 34 7.08 -17.05 -71.58
N SER A 35 6.41 -15.89 -71.48
CA SER A 35 5.36 -15.35 -72.36
C SER A 35 3.89 -15.70 -72.07
N LEU A 36 3.18 -14.70 -71.51
CA LEU A 36 1.71 -14.60 -71.43
C LEU A 36 1.20 -13.71 -72.59
N THR A 37 1.71 -13.97 -73.80
CA THR A 37 1.23 -13.30 -75.01
C THR A 37 1.01 -14.33 -76.11
N SER A 38 -0.15 -14.98 -76.12
CA SER A 38 -0.81 -15.21 -77.40
C SER A 38 -2.30 -14.95 -77.25
N THR A 39 -2.75 -13.96 -77.99
CA THR A 39 -4.16 -13.66 -78.22
C THR A 39 -4.78 -14.77 -79.07
N THR A 40 -5.07 -15.94 -78.43
CA THR A 40 -5.74 -17.22 -78.85
C THR A 40 -4.81 -18.44 -79.00
N PRO A 41 -5.24 -19.74 -78.82
CA PRO A 41 -6.53 -20.34 -78.37
C PRO A 41 -6.42 -21.48 -77.27
N SER A 42 -7.53 -21.86 -76.61
CA SER A 42 -7.76 -23.13 -75.83
C SER A 42 -6.89 -23.40 -74.57
N PRO A 43 -7.43 -23.97 -73.46
CA PRO A 43 -6.92 -23.73 -72.11
C PRO A 43 -5.86 -24.75 -71.68
N SER A 44 -4.58 -24.41 -71.80
CA SER A 44 -3.50 -25.22 -71.19
C SER A 44 -2.70 -24.50 -70.10
N ASN A 45 -2.92 -23.20 -69.87
CA ASN A 45 -2.03 -22.40 -69.01
C ASN A 45 -2.64 -22.06 -67.64
N SER A 46 -3.86 -22.54 -67.36
CA SER A 46 -4.63 -22.26 -66.14
C SER A 46 -4.70 -23.45 -65.16
N ARG A 47 -3.94 -24.52 -65.39
CA ARG A 47 -4.15 -25.80 -64.69
C ARG A 47 -2.89 -26.28 -63.98
N TYR A 48 -2.98 -26.44 -62.67
CA TYR A 48 -1.84 -26.71 -61.79
C TYR A 48 -1.90 -28.12 -61.20
N THR A 49 -0.74 -28.77 -61.10
CA THR A 49 -0.63 -30.06 -60.39
C THR A 49 -0.38 -29.81 -58.90
N LEU A 50 -1.32 -30.20 -58.06
CA LEU A 50 -1.21 -30.08 -56.61
C LEU A 50 -0.33 -31.19 -56.02
N ASN A 51 0.78 -30.81 -55.40
CA ASN A 51 1.69 -31.75 -54.73
C ASN A 51 1.22 -31.99 -53.30
N ALA A 52 1.27 -33.25 -52.86
CA ALA A 52 0.95 -33.57 -51.47
C ALA A 52 2.00 -32.96 -50.53
N MET A 53 1.54 -32.16 -49.57
CA MET A 53 2.35 -31.65 -48.47
C MET A 53 2.05 -32.51 -47.25
N SER A 54 2.99 -33.40 -46.91
CA SER A 54 2.98 -34.24 -45.71
C SER A 54 1.69 -35.01 -45.37
N GLY A 55 0.79 -35.21 -46.35
CA GLY A 55 -0.47 -35.95 -46.22
C GLY A 55 -1.69 -35.12 -45.78
N THR A 56 -1.52 -33.90 -45.25
CA THR A 56 -2.60 -33.08 -44.67
C THR A 56 -3.23 -32.08 -45.65
N PHE A 57 -2.44 -31.47 -46.51
CA PHE A 57 -2.93 -30.56 -47.57
C PHE A 57 -2.09 -30.72 -48.84
N ARG A 58 -2.45 -29.98 -49.89
CA ARG A 58 -1.71 -29.95 -51.14
C ARG A 58 -1.30 -28.53 -51.48
N GLN A 59 -0.13 -28.41 -52.10
CA GLN A 59 0.45 -27.12 -52.45
C GLN A 59 0.92 -27.08 -53.90
N TYR A 60 0.83 -25.88 -54.47
CA TYR A 60 1.51 -25.54 -55.71
C TYR A 60 2.04 -24.10 -55.65
N ARG A 61 3.31 -23.90 -55.97
CA ARG A 61 3.95 -22.59 -56.07
C ARG A 61 4.48 -22.31 -57.47
N PHE A 62 4.27 -21.08 -57.93
CA PHE A 62 4.92 -20.53 -59.13
C PHE A 62 5.49 -19.12 -58.87
N GLN A 63 6.47 -18.72 -59.67
CA GLN A 63 6.91 -17.32 -59.78
C GLN A 63 6.32 -16.74 -61.07
N ALA A 64 5.68 -15.58 -60.97
CA ALA A 64 5.23 -14.84 -62.14
C ALA A 64 6.42 -14.16 -62.82
N ASN A 65 6.47 -14.18 -64.15
CA ASN A 65 7.48 -13.48 -64.94
C ASN A 65 6.93 -12.38 -65.84
N GLN A 66 5.60 -12.15 -65.77
CA GLN A 66 4.88 -11.08 -66.44
C GLN A 66 3.72 -10.62 -65.55
N THR A 67 3.34 -9.36 -65.73
CA THR A 67 2.19 -8.77 -65.03
C THR A 67 0.91 -9.01 -65.85
N VAL A 68 -0.15 -9.51 -65.21
CA VAL A 68 -1.45 -9.80 -65.85
C VAL A 68 -2.58 -9.20 -65.02
N GLY A 69 -3.53 -8.52 -65.67
CA GLY A 69 -4.75 -8.03 -65.03
C GLY A 69 -5.69 -9.16 -64.56
N SER A 70 -6.62 -8.86 -63.66
CA SER A 70 -7.51 -9.85 -63.02
C SER A 70 -8.41 -10.65 -63.98
N SER A 71 -8.61 -10.19 -65.21
CA SER A 71 -9.39 -10.90 -66.25
C SER A 71 -8.54 -11.78 -67.16
N GLY A 72 -7.20 -11.77 -67.03
CA GLY A 72 -6.28 -12.40 -67.99
C GLY A 72 -5.76 -13.78 -67.59
N SER A 73 -5.98 -14.23 -66.35
CA SER A 73 -5.45 -15.51 -65.84
C SER A 73 -6.49 -16.27 -65.02
N THR A 74 -6.58 -17.58 -65.24
CA THR A 74 -7.49 -18.47 -64.50
C THR A 74 -6.74 -19.61 -63.81
N TRP A 75 -7.40 -20.29 -62.87
CA TRP A 75 -6.86 -21.43 -62.14
C TRP A 75 -7.83 -22.62 -62.11
N ALA A 76 -7.24 -23.81 -62.14
CA ALA A 76 -7.87 -25.08 -61.87
C ALA A 76 -6.77 -26.06 -61.43
N PHE A 77 -7.10 -27.09 -60.66
CA PHE A 77 -6.13 -28.12 -60.29
C PHE A 77 -6.47 -29.48 -60.90
N HIS A 78 -5.46 -30.28 -61.23
CA HIS A 78 -5.62 -31.63 -61.78
C HIS A 78 -4.70 -32.64 -61.08
N GLN A 79 -4.99 -33.93 -61.31
CA GLN A 79 -4.12 -35.03 -60.88
C GLN A 79 -3.18 -35.44 -62.02
N GLY A 80 -2.21 -36.33 -61.75
CA GLY A 80 -1.20 -36.75 -62.74
C GLY A 80 0.02 -35.82 -62.76
N THR A 81 0.90 -35.98 -63.75
CA THR A 81 2.10 -35.13 -63.92
C THR A 81 1.82 -34.05 -64.96
N THR A 82 2.66 -33.02 -65.02
CA THR A 82 2.59 -32.00 -66.09
C THR A 82 2.68 -32.62 -67.49
N ALA A 83 3.38 -33.76 -67.63
CA ALA A 83 3.53 -34.49 -68.90
C ALA A 83 2.35 -35.42 -69.22
N SER A 84 1.51 -35.76 -68.23
CA SER A 84 0.32 -36.60 -68.40
C SER A 84 -0.74 -36.18 -67.38
N PRO A 85 -1.42 -35.04 -67.62
CA PRO A 85 -2.44 -34.53 -66.71
C PRO A 85 -3.70 -35.40 -66.79
N SER A 86 -4.19 -35.87 -65.64
CA SER A 86 -5.50 -36.51 -65.50
C SER A 86 -6.51 -35.50 -64.98
N TYR A 87 -7.43 -35.11 -65.86
CA TYR A 87 -8.56 -34.23 -65.53
C TYR A 87 -9.80 -34.97 -65.06
N THR A 88 -9.73 -36.30 -64.96
CA THR A 88 -10.83 -37.15 -64.45
C THR A 88 -11.31 -36.70 -63.08
N ASN A 89 -10.38 -36.18 -62.27
CA ASN A 89 -10.65 -35.52 -61.01
C ASN A 89 -10.00 -34.13 -61.06
N SER A 90 -10.78 -33.07 -60.82
CA SER A 90 -10.28 -31.69 -60.84
C SER A 90 -10.80 -30.87 -59.66
N TRP A 91 -10.04 -29.85 -59.27
CA TRP A 91 -10.47 -28.88 -58.26
C TRP A 91 -10.71 -27.52 -58.89
N ARG A 92 -11.96 -27.05 -58.87
CA ARG A 92 -12.42 -25.79 -59.50
C ARG A 92 -13.56 -25.14 -58.70
N PRO A 93 -13.83 -23.84 -58.90
CA PRO A 93 -15.02 -23.16 -58.36
C PRO A 93 -16.37 -23.73 -58.79
N TYR A 94 -17.40 -23.36 -58.03
CA TYR A 94 -18.80 -23.72 -58.28
C TYR A 94 -19.40 -23.01 -59.50
N THR A 95 -19.07 -21.73 -59.68
CA THR A 95 -19.62 -20.86 -60.74
C THR A 95 -18.51 -20.10 -61.46
N SER A 96 -18.81 -19.53 -62.63
CA SER A 96 -17.86 -18.69 -63.39
C SER A 96 -17.60 -17.35 -62.70
N ASN A 97 -16.51 -16.67 -63.07
CA ASN A 97 -16.15 -15.31 -62.64
C ASN A 97 -15.89 -15.14 -61.13
N ASN A 98 -15.48 -16.21 -60.46
CA ASN A 98 -15.10 -16.19 -59.05
C ASN A 98 -13.64 -15.74 -58.90
N LEU A 99 -13.44 -14.44 -58.62
CA LEU A 99 -12.13 -13.84 -58.39
C LEU A 99 -11.56 -14.25 -57.03
N LEU A 100 -10.32 -14.73 -57.01
CA LEU A 100 -9.57 -14.97 -55.77
C LEU A 100 -8.98 -13.67 -55.20
N SER A 101 -8.89 -13.60 -53.88
CA SER A 101 -8.10 -12.58 -53.17
C SER A 101 -6.86 -13.24 -52.57
N VAL A 102 -5.71 -12.58 -52.72
CA VAL A 102 -4.47 -13.03 -52.08
C VAL A 102 -4.58 -12.92 -50.55
N ASN A 103 -3.86 -13.78 -49.85
CA ASN A 103 -3.70 -13.79 -48.39
C ASN A 103 -5.01 -13.91 -47.59
N THR A 104 -6.08 -14.35 -48.24
CA THR A 104 -7.43 -14.47 -47.69
C THR A 104 -7.83 -15.94 -47.62
N TYR A 105 -8.25 -16.40 -46.44
CA TYR A 105 -8.71 -17.77 -46.23
C TYR A 105 -10.07 -17.98 -46.91
N ILE A 106 -10.21 -19.09 -47.65
CA ILE A 106 -11.44 -19.45 -48.35
C ILE A 106 -12.03 -20.71 -47.72
N PRO A 107 -13.19 -20.62 -47.05
CA PRO A 107 -13.83 -21.74 -46.37
C PRO A 107 -14.56 -22.68 -47.33
N ILE A 108 -14.99 -23.83 -46.81
CA ILE A 108 -15.85 -24.78 -47.54
C ILE A 108 -17.15 -24.09 -47.96
N GLY A 109 -17.63 -24.39 -49.18
CA GLY A 109 -18.89 -23.86 -49.71
C GLY A 109 -18.84 -22.43 -50.25
N PHE A 110 -17.68 -21.76 -50.19
CA PHE A 110 -17.51 -20.46 -50.84
C PHE A 110 -17.46 -20.62 -52.36
N ALA A 111 -18.08 -19.68 -53.11
CA ALA A 111 -18.26 -19.81 -54.55
C ALA A 111 -16.92 -19.93 -55.31
N ASN A 112 -15.86 -19.29 -54.80
CA ASN A 112 -14.50 -19.31 -55.34
C ASN A 112 -13.59 -20.41 -54.76
N GLY A 113 -14.12 -21.36 -53.99
CA GLY A 113 -13.34 -22.43 -53.36
C GLY A 113 -12.96 -23.58 -54.31
N ALA A 114 -12.00 -24.41 -53.87
CA ALA A 114 -11.49 -25.54 -54.63
C ALA A 114 -12.36 -26.80 -54.42
N ARG A 115 -13.38 -27.01 -55.24
CA ARG A 115 -14.24 -28.20 -55.16
C ARG A 115 -13.67 -29.37 -55.96
N TYR A 116 -13.45 -30.51 -55.30
CA TYR A 116 -13.14 -31.77 -55.97
C TYR A 116 -14.36 -32.29 -56.74
N ASN A 117 -14.22 -32.53 -58.04
CA ASN A 117 -15.29 -33.13 -58.84
C ASN A 117 -14.75 -33.88 -60.08
N ASN A 118 -15.62 -34.69 -60.69
CA ASN A 118 -15.25 -35.61 -61.77
C ASN A 118 -15.65 -35.18 -63.19
N ASN A 119 -16.17 -33.96 -63.40
CA ASN A 119 -16.44 -33.32 -64.72
C ASN A 119 -17.28 -31.99 -64.62
N GLY A 120 -17.33 -31.32 -63.48
CA GLY A 120 -18.18 -30.13 -63.25
C GLY A 120 -17.41 -28.85 -62.86
N GLY A 121 -18.03 -27.68 -62.98
CA GLY A 121 -17.46 -26.39 -62.58
C GLY A 121 -16.69 -25.63 -63.68
N THR A 122 -16.18 -24.44 -63.34
CA THR A 122 -15.50 -23.52 -64.27
C THR A 122 -14.16 -23.09 -63.70
N ASP A 123 -13.14 -22.86 -64.54
CA ASP A 123 -11.84 -22.34 -64.07
C ASP A 123 -12.05 -21.02 -63.30
N GLY A 124 -11.41 -20.90 -62.13
CA GLY A 124 -11.53 -19.72 -61.28
C GLY A 124 -10.65 -18.58 -61.76
N GLN A 125 -10.94 -17.34 -61.36
CA GLN A 125 -10.16 -16.17 -61.76
C GLN A 125 -9.07 -15.85 -60.73
N LEU A 126 -7.86 -15.55 -61.20
CA LEU A 126 -6.77 -15.08 -60.35
C LEU A 126 -6.87 -13.57 -60.11
N PRO A 127 -6.39 -13.08 -58.95
CA PRO A 127 -6.16 -11.65 -58.76
C PRO A 127 -5.16 -11.14 -59.79
N ALA A 128 -5.01 -9.80 -59.86
CA ALA A 128 -3.94 -9.22 -60.67
C ALA A 128 -2.58 -9.82 -60.26
N ILE A 129 -1.88 -10.39 -61.23
CA ILE A 129 -0.60 -11.06 -61.03
C ILE A 129 0.51 -10.07 -61.39
N THR A 130 1.54 -9.97 -60.57
CA THR A 130 2.67 -9.04 -60.77
C THR A 130 3.93 -9.81 -61.11
N SER A 131 4.64 -9.38 -62.16
CA SER A 131 5.93 -9.96 -62.53
C SER A 131 6.93 -9.91 -61.37
N GLY A 132 7.62 -11.03 -61.12
CA GLY A 132 8.61 -11.19 -60.06
C GLY A 132 8.04 -11.78 -58.76
N ASN A 133 6.73 -11.62 -58.51
CA ASN A 133 6.08 -12.15 -57.31
C ASN A 133 5.89 -13.67 -57.39
N TYR A 134 5.78 -14.29 -56.22
CA TYR A 134 5.53 -15.71 -56.04
C TYR A 134 4.13 -15.92 -55.48
N TYR A 135 3.47 -16.94 -55.99
CA TYR A 135 2.09 -17.27 -55.64
C TYR A 135 2.04 -18.72 -55.22
N THR A 136 1.57 -18.97 -53.99
CA THR A 136 1.48 -20.30 -53.38
C THR A 136 0.02 -20.64 -53.11
N PHE A 137 -0.51 -21.64 -53.80
CA PHE A 137 -1.81 -22.22 -53.47
C PHE A 137 -1.65 -23.28 -52.39
N ASN A 138 -2.43 -23.16 -51.33
CA ASN A 138 -2.68 -24.23 -50.38
C ASN A 138 -4.13 -24.66 -50.51
N VAL A 139 -4.37 -25.97 -50.61
CA VAL A 139 -5.70 -26.56 -50.74
C VAL A 139 -5.79 -27.78 -49.83
N SER A 140 -6.85 -27.94 -49.04
CA SER A 140 -7.01 -29.14 -48.20
C SER A 140 -7.05 -30.42 -49.05
N ASN A 141 -6.77 -31.56 -48.44
CA ASN A 141 -6.69 -32.86 -49.14
C ASN A 141 -7.98 -33.69 -49.00
N ASN A 142 -9.14 -33.10 -49.31
CA ASN A 142 -10.44 -33.78 -49.24
C ASN A 142 -10.96 -34.21 -50.63
N THR A 143 -11.78 -35.26 -50.65
CA THR A 143 -12.50 -35.75 -51.85
C THR A 143 -13.81 -35.00 -52.14
N GLY A 144 -14.09 -33.90 -51.43
CA GLY A 144 -15.25 -33.03 -51.62
C GLY A 144 -14.82 -31.56 -51.77
N ASP A 145 -15.60 -30.64 -51.19
CA ASP A 145 -15.21 -29.24 -51.10
C ASP A 145 -13.97 -29.05 -50.23
N ASN A 146 -13.06 -28.19 -50.68
CA ASN A 146 -11.83 -27.90 -49.96
C ASN A 146 -11.79 -26.46 -49.49
N VAL A 147 -11.13 -26.27 -48.37
CA VAL A 147 -10.62 -24.97 -47.97
C VAL A 147 -9.38 -24.67 -48.79
N MET A 148 -9.14 -23.39 -49.06
CA MET A 148 -7.97 -22.98 -49.81
C MET A 148 -7.49 -21.58 -49.44
N GLN A 149 -6.28 -21.26 -49.85
CA GLN A 149 -5.74 -19.91 -49.77
C GLN A 149 -4.65 -19.71 -50.81
N LEU A 150 -4.62 -18.52 -51.41
CA LEU A 150 -3.57 -18.08 -52.32
C LEU A 150 -2.67 -17.10 -51.57
N LEU A 151 -1.44 -17.47 -51.28
CA LEU A 151 -0.44 -16.61 -50.64
C LEU A 151 0.40 -15.91 -51.71
N GLU A 152 0.64 -14.61 -51.53
CA GLU A 152 1.50 -13.81 -52.41
C GLU A 152 2.72 -13.28 -51.67
N THR A 153 3.91 -13.44 -52.27
CA THR A 153 5.17 -12.88 -51.76
C THR A 153 5.97 -12.20 -52.86
N THR A 154 6.67 -11.11 -52.52
CA THR A 154 7.60 -10.41 -53.44
C THR A 154 9.00 -11.05 -53.46
N TYR A 155 9.16 -12.16 -52.74
CA TYR A 155 10.40 -12.87 -52.50
C TYR A 155 10.16 -14.37 -52.64
N ASN A 156 11.22 -15.13 -52.96
CA ASN A 156 11.17 -16.58 -52.93
C ASN A 156 11.18 -17.05 -51.47
N PRO A 157 10.13 -17.74 -50.99
CA PRO A 157 10.08 -18.19 -49.60
C PRO A 157 11.22 -19.14 -49.26
N VAL A 158 11.88 -18.92 -48.12
CA VAL A 158 13.02 -19.75 -47.69
C VAL A 158 12.58 -21.15 -47.28
N THR A 159 13.38 -22.16 -47.61
CA THR A 159 13.12 -23.52 -47.12
C THR A 159 13.62 -23.66 -45.69
N VAL A 160 12.91 -24.45 -44.86
CA VAL A 160 13.34 -24.81 -43.51
C VAL A 160 14.22 -26.05 -43.62
N SER A 161 15.53 -25.85 -43.68
CA SER A 161 16.51 -26.90 -44.00
C SER A 161 16.72 -27.87 -42.84
N THR A 162 16.78 -27.37 -41.61
CA THR A 162 16.89 -28.21 -40.41
C THR A 162 16.03 -27.67 -39.28
N VAL A 163 15.51 -28.59 -38.49
CA VAL A 163 14.85 -28.31 -37.22
C VAL A 163 15.45 -29.26 -36.19
N THR A 164 16.01 -28.69 -35.14
CA THR A 164 16.55 -29.43 -34.00
C THR A 164 15.89 -28.94 -32.72
N GLN A 165 15.85 -29.80 -31.70
CA GLN A 165 15.27 -29.46 -30.41
C GLN A 165 16.25 -29.77 -29.28
N ALA A 166 16.40 -28.84 -28.36
CA ALA A 166 17.17 -29.01 -27.13
C ALA A 166 16.23 -29.02 -25.92
N VAL A 167 16.55 -29.82 -24.90
CA VAL A 167 15.83 -29.79 -23.62
C VAL A 167 16.09 -28.44 -22.97
N GLY A 168 15.01 -27.72 -22.64
CA GLY A 168 15.05 -26.50 -21.84
C GLY A 168 14.60 -26.75 -20.41
N SER A 169 14.50 -25.67 -19.62
CA SER A 169 14.04 -25.74 -18.23
C SER A 169 12.68 -26.43 -18.11
N TYR A 170 12.51 -27.21 -17.03
CA TYR A 170 11.30 -28.00 -16.75
C TYR A 170 10.90 -29.02 -17.82
N GLY A 171 11.72 -29.29 -18.84
CA GLY A 171 11.32 -30.15 -19.97
C GLY A 171 10.54 -29.41 -21.06
N SER A 172 10.60 -28.08 -21.06
CA SER A 172 10.33 -27.26 -22.26
C SER A 172 11.30 -27.62 -23.39
N ARG A 173 11.02 -27.16 -24.61
CA ARG A 173 11.89 -27.35 -25.77
C ARG A 173 12.24 -26.05 -26.43
N THR A 174 13.54 -25.79 -26.56
CA THR A 174 14.05 -24.78 -27.48
C THR A 174 14.22 -25.41 -28.84
N ILE A 175 13.49 -24.89 -29.82
CA ILE A 175 13.49 -25.33 -31.20
C ILE A 175 14.44 -24.44 -31.97
N THR A 176 15.52 -25.00 -32.49
CA THR A 176 16.47 -24.30 -33.36
C THR A 176 16.17 -24.65 -34.80
N ILE A 177 16.00 -23.62 -35.61
CA ILE A 177 15.50 -23.67 -36.97
C ILE A 177 16.59 -23.07 -37.86
N THR A 178 17.02 -23.82 -38.87
CA THR A 178 17.89 -23.30 -39.92
C THR A 178 17.11 -23.16 -41.22
N THR A 179 17.26 -22.02 -41.88
CA THR A 179 16.68 -21.75 -43.19
C THR A 179 17.75 -21.83 -44.29
N SER A 180 17.35 -22.06 -45.54
CA SER A 180 18.29 -22.15 -46.67
C SER A 180 19.07 -20.86 -46.92
N THR A 181 18.46 -19.72 -46.65
CA THR A 181 19.02 -18.37 -46.76
C THR A 181 18.38 -17.48 -45.69
N THR A 182 18.87 -16.26 -45.50
CA THR A 182 18.21 -15.28 -44.65
C THR A 182 16.78 -15.03 -45.13
N PRO A 183 15.75 -15.22 -44.28
CA PRO A 183 14.35 -14.92 -44.64
C PRO A 183 14.17 -13.44 -44.97
N ASN A 184 13.20 -13.14 -45.85
CA ASN A 184 12.79 -11.75 -46.06
C ASN A 184 12.15 -11.21 -44.76
N ALA A 185 12.23 -9.90 -44.53
CA ALA A 185 11.62 -9.26 -43.35
C ALA A 185 10.09 -9.48 -43.27
N SER A 186 9.43 -9.76 -44.39
CA SER A 186 7.99 -10.08 -44.45
C SER A 186 7.70 -11.59 -44.36
N GLU A 187 8.72 -12.44 -44.25
CA GLU A 187 8.57 -13.90 -44.06
C GLU A 187 8.71 -14.28 -42.58
N ASN A 188 7.62 -14.67 -41.97
CA ASN A 188 7.57 -15.13 -40.59
C ASN A 188 7.83 -16.64 -40.51
N ILE A 189 8.45 -17.08 -39.43
CA ILE A 189 8.69 -18.49 -39.12
C ILE A 189 7.90 -18.84 -37.86
N TYR A 190 7.11 -19.91 -37.93
CA TYR A 190 6.25 -20.37 -36.84
C TYR A 190 6.56 -21.81 -36.47
N VAL A 191 6.58 -22.06 -35.16
CA VAL A 191 6.53 -23.41 -34.59
C VAL A 191 5.11 -23.69 -34.17
N ARG A 192 4.45 -24.66 -34.81
CA ARG A 192 3.11 -25.13 -34.45
C ARG A 192 3.22 -26.39 -33.62
N TYR A 193 2.64 -26.40 -32.43
CA TYR A 193 2.66 -27.56 -31.54
C TYR A 193 1.27 -27.91 -31.01
N SER A 194 1.11 -29.17 -30.62
CA SER A 194 -0.15 -29.74 -30.12
C SER A 194 0.13 -30.84 -29.10
N THR A 195 -0.79 -30.99 -28.16
CA THR A 195 -0.83 -32.10 -27.17
C THR A 195 -1.97 -33.10 -27.42
N ASN A 196 -2.81 -32.88 -28.45
CA ASN A 196 -4.03 -33.66 -28.70
C ASN A 196 -4.24 -34.00 -30.19
N SER A 197 -3.16 -34.41 -30.86
CA SER A 197 -3.16 -34.79 -32.27
C SER A 197 -3.74 -33.71 -33.21
N TYR A 198 -3.47 -32.44 -32.89
CA TYR A 198 -3.87 -31.24 -33.64
C TYR A 198 -5.38 -30.99 -33.72
N THR A 199 -6.17 -31.62 -32.84
CA THR A 199 -7.57 -31.20 -32.61
C THR A 199 -7.61 -29.74 -32.14
N ALA A 200 -6.62 -29.34 -31.32
CA ALA A 200 -6.25 -27.96 -31.07
C ALA A 200 -4.73 -27.81 -31.21
N SER A 201 -4.25 -26.61 -31.52
CA SER A 201 -2.81 -26.35 -31.58
C SER A 201 -2.49 -24.89 -31.31
N THR A 202 -1.24 -24.63 -30.99
CA THR A 202 -0.71 -23.29 -30.71
C THR A 202 0.48 -23.02 -31.62
N ILE A 203 0.65 -21.77 -32.05
CA ILE A 203 1.83 -21.31 -32.78
C ILE A 203 2.66 -20.34 -31.94
N VAL A 204 3.98 -20.48 -32.04
CA VAL A 204 4.97 -19.56 -31.49
C VAL A 204 5.78 -18.99 -32.65
N GLN A 205 5.92 -17.68 -32.71
CA GLN A 205 6.80 -17.04 -33.70
C GLN A 205 8.26 -17.23 -33.31
N ALA A 206 9.08 -17.70 -34.24
CA ALA A 206 10.51 -17.80 -34.02
C ALA A 206 11.21 -16.44 -34.18
N THR A 207 12.25 -16.22 -33.40
CA THR A 207 13.10 -15.03 -33.43
C THR A 207 14.54 -15.43 -33.73
N GLY A 208 15.24 -14.62 -34.52
CA GLY A 208 16.61 -14.92 -34.96
C GLY A 208 17.12 -13.92 -35.99
N SER A 209 18.28 -14.25 -36.58
CA SER A 209 18.89 -13.45 -37.63
C SER A 209 19.71 -14.34 -38.57
N GLY A 210 19.97 -13.85 -39.79
CA GLY A 210 20.60 -14.65 -40.83
C GLY A 210 19.78 -15.91 -41.10
N THR A 211 20.45 -17.07 -41.09
CA THR A 211 19.84 -18.38 -41.35
C THR A 211 19.39 -19.12 -40.09
N THR A 212 19.61 -18.60 -38.88
CA THR A 212 19.36 -19.33 -37.62
C THR A 212 18.31 -18.63 -36.77
N TRP A 213 17.27 -19.38 -36.41
CA TRP A 213 16.09 -18.90 -35.70
C TRP A 213 15.74 -19.83 -34.54
N THR A 214 15.10 -19.28 -33.51
CA THR A 214 14.74 -20.04 -32.31
C THR A 214 13.33 -19.75 -31.85
N ALA A 215 12.65 -20.75 -31.30
CA ALA A 215 11.38 -20.60 -30.58
C ALA A 215 11.33 -21.56 -29.39
N THR A 216 10.62 -21.20 -28.33
CA THR A 216 10.47 -22.07 -27.16
C THR A 216 9.04 -22.57 -27.05
N ILE A 217 8.87 -23.89 -26.97
CA ILE A 217 7.61 -24.51 -26.55
C ILE A 217 7.71 -24.74 -25.04
N PRO A 218 6.82 -24.13 -24.22
CA PRO A 218 6.84 -24.32 -22.77
C PRO A 218 6.48 -25.77 -22.40
N TRP A 219 6.81 -26.18 -21.17
CA TRP A 219 6.42 -27.51 -20.66
C TRP A 219 4.92 -27.77 -20.86
N GLN A 220 4.57 -29.00 -21.19
CA GLN A 220 3.20 -29.47 -21.37
C GLN A 220 2.97 -30.70 -20.49
N SER A 221 1.73 -30.92 -20.06
CA SER A 221 1.35 -32.07 -19.22
C SER A 221 1.19 -33.37 -20.01
N SER A 222 1.43 -33.37 -21.31
CA SER A 222 1.21 -34.50 -22.22
C SER A 222 2.23 -34.49 -23.34
N ALA A 223 2.31 -35.61 -24.07
CA ALA A 223 3.18 -35.72 -25.24
C ALA A 223 2.90 -34.59 -26.23
N VAL A 224 3.96 -33.95 -26.71
CA VAL A 224 3.87 -32.83 -27.63
C VAL A 224 4.33 -33.28 -29.00
N SER A 225 3.53 -32.94 -30.01
CA SER A 225 3.92 -33.02 -31.42
C SER A 225 4.04 -31.61 -31.98
N PHE A 226 5.08 -31.33 -32.77
CA PHE A 226 5.29 -30.03 -33.39
C PHE A 226 5.91 -30.11 -34.78
N TYR A 227 5.75 -29.04 -35.55
CA TYR A 227 6.47 -28.81 -36.80
C TYR A 227 6.68 -27.31 -37.03
N VAL A 228 7.50 -26.98 -38.01
CA VAL A 228 7.86 -25.60 -38.34
C VAL A 228 7.34 -25.26 -39.72
N TYR A 229 6.76 -24.07 -39.88
CA TYR A 229 6.38 -23.56 -41.19
C TYR A 229 6.68 -22.07 -41.33
N THR A 230 6.88 -21.60 -42.57
CA THR A 230 7.02 -20.17 -42.88
C THR A 230 5.72 -19.61 -43.43
N SER A 231 5.47 -18.32 -43.22
CA SER A 231 4.27 -17.63 -43.71
C SER A 231 4.53 -16.16 -43.97
N ASN A 232 3.86 -15.59 -44.96
CA ASN A 232 3.81 -14.13 -45.15
C ASN A 232 2.75 -13.46 -44.26
N LYS A 233 1.91 -14.24 -43.57
CA LYS A 233 0.91 -13.72 -42.63
C LYS A 233 1.51 -13.54 -41.24
N THR A 234 1.05 -12.51 -40.55
CA THR A 234 1.42 -12.23 -39.15
C THR A 234 0.70 -13.18 -38.19
N LEU A 235 1.21 -13.28 -36.95
CA LEU A 235 0.64 -14.10 -35.89
C LEU A 235 -0.83 -13.74 -35.62
N SER A 236 -1.15 -12.45 -35.61
CA SER A 236 -2.52 -11.94 -35.42
C SER A 236 -3.47 -12.38 -36.53
N GLN A 237 -3.04 -12.27 -37.80
CA GLN A 237 -3.87 -12.68 -38.94
C GLN A 237 -4.16 -14.18 -38.93
N ILE A 238 -3.14 -15.01 -38.64
CA ILE A 238 -3.31 -16.47 -38.58
C ILE A 238 -4.25 -16.85 -37.43
N ASN A 239 -4.05 -16.28 -36.24
CA ASN A 239 -4.94 -16.55 -35.09
C ASN A 239 -6.38 -16.10 -35.34
N GLY A 240 -6.58 -14.99 -36.07
CA GLY A 240 -7.90 -14.54 -36.52
C GLY A 240 -8.58 -15.54 -37.46
N ASP A 241 -7.84 -16.07 -38.44
CA ASP A 241 -8.35 -17.10 -39.35
C ASP A 241 -8.66 -18.40 -38.59
N VAL A 242 -7.81 -18.82 -37.66
CA VAL A 242 -8.02 -20.04 -36.84
C VAL A 242 -9.26 -19.91 -35.95
N THR A 243 -9.47 -18.73 -35.37
CA THR A 243 -10.67 -18.44 -34.56
C THR A 243 -11.94 -18.51 -35.40
N SER A 244 -11.87 -18.06 -36.66
CA SER A 244 -13.03 -17.97 -37.56
C SER A 244 -13.32 -19.29 -38.29
N TYR A 245 -12.29 -20.04 -38.65
CA TYR A 245 -12.37 -21.16 -39.60
C TYR A 245 -11.76 -22.47 -39.09
N GLY A 246 -11.18 -22.47 -37.89
CA GLY A 246 -10.61 -23.66 -37.25
C GLY A 246 -9.16 -23.97 -37.66
N GLN A 247 -8.70 -25.16 -37.26
CA GLN A 247 -7.28 -25.53 -37.24
C GLN A 247 -6.62 -25.67 -38.62
N THR A 248 -7.40 -25.81 -39.71
CA THR A 248 -6.87 -25.90 -41.08
C THR A 248 -6.32 -24.56 -41.60
N ALA A 249 -6.66 -23.44 -40.95
CA ALA A 249 -6.13 -22.10 -41.26
C ALA A 249 -4.61 -21.99 -41.14
N HIS A 250 -4.00 -22.76 -40.22
CA HIS A 250 -2.54 -22.85 -40.13
C HIS A 250 -1.94 -23.43 -41.42
N ASP A 251 -2.51 -24.53 -41.92
CA ASP A 251 -2.02 -25.21 -43.12
C ASP A 251 -2.22 -24.34 -44.36
N MET A 252 -3.36 -23.64 -44.46
CA MET A 252 -3.63 -22.71 -45.56
C MET A 252 -2.73 -21.47 -45.55
N SER A 253 -2.11 -21.15 -44.41
CA SER A 253 -1.15 -20.05 -44.27
C SER A 253 0.30 -20.46 -44.53
N THR A 254 0.56 -21.70 -44.93
CA THR A 254 1.93 -22.25 -45.05
C THR A 254 2.59 -21.91 -46.39
N LEU A 255 3.77 -21.30 -46.35
CA LEU A 255 4.67 -21.20 -47.50
C LEU A 255 5.54 -22.45 -47.59
N ASN A 256 6.52 -22.65 -46.71
CA ASN A 256 7.31 -23.88 -46.62
C ASN A 256 7.11 -24.53 -45.26
N LEU A 257 7.24 -25.86 -45.17
CA LEU A 257 7.18 -26.57 -43.89
C LEU A 257 8.30 -27.60 -43.73
N ASN A 258 8.68 -27.85 -42.49
CA ASN A 258 9.50 -28.99 -42.10
C ASN A 258 8.84 -29.69 -40.92
N ASN A 259 8.42 -30.93 -41.16
CA ASN A 259 7.71 -31.75 -40.20
C ASN A 259 8.30 -33.17 -40.09
N SER A 260 9.63 -33.29 -40.22
CA SER A 260 10.33 -34.57 -40.10
C SER A 260 9.80 -35.66 -41.05
N GLY A 261 9.52 -35.29 -42.31
CA GLY A 261 9.08 -36.23 -43.32
C GLY A 261 7.67 -36.80 -43.13
N GLY A 262 6.79 -36.11 -42.40
CA GLY A 262 5.38 -36.50 -42.21
C GLY A 262 5.02 -36.89 -40.79
N SER A 263 5.99 -37.34 -39.98
CA SER A 263 5.74 -37.84 -38.62
C SER A 263 5.58 -36.75 -37.56
N ASN A 264 5.93 -35.50 -37.90
CA ASN A 264 6.16 -34.40 -36.98
C ASN A 264 7.28 -34.68 -35.97
N TYR A 265 7.87 -33.62 -35.43
CA TYR A 265 8.76 -33.75 -34.29
C TYR A 265 7.93 -34.01 -33.03
N ASN A 266 8.46 -34.78 -32.10
CA ASN A 266 7.75 -35.06 -30.85
C ASN A 266 8.69 -35.20 -29.67
N TRP A 267 8.15 -35.00 -28.48
CA TRP A 267 8.76 -35.44 -27.23
C TRP A 267 7.68 -35.64 -26.17
N THR A 268 7.99 -36.47 -25.18
CA THR A 268 7.16 -36.61 -23.98
C THR A 268 7.82 -35.84 -22.84
N PRO A 269 7.21 -34.76 -22.33
CA PRO A 269 7.68 -34.08 -21.13
C PRO A 269 7.62 -35.01 -19.92
N PRO A 270 8.46 -34.79 -18.89
CA PRO A 270 8.32 -35.51 -17.64
C PRO A 270 6.99 -35.13 -16.96
N THR A 271 6.40 -36.11 -16.28
CA THR A 271 5.13 -35.98 -15.56
C THR A 271 5.35 -36.14 -14.06
N GLY A 272 4.67 -35.33 -13.26
CA GLY A 272 4.74 -35.36 -11.80
C GLY A 272 4.39 -34.00 -11.20
N ALA A 273 4.04 -33.99 -9.91
CA ALA A 273 3.58 -32.80 -9.21
C ALA A 273 4.59 -31.66 -9.22
N ILE A 274 5.88 -31.97 -9.10
CA ILE A 274 6.98 -31.01 -9.17
C ILE A 274 7.96 -31.47 -10.26
N ILE A 275 8.26 -30.61 -11.22
CA ILE A 275 9.26 -30.86 -12.25
C ILE A 275 10.48 -29.97 -12.01
N VAL A 276 11.65 -30.57 -11.84
CA VAL A 276 12.87 -29.90 -11.40
C VAL A 276 13.95 -29.96 -12.46
N THR A 277 14.60 -28.83 -12.72
CA THR A 277 15.80 -28.73 -13.56
C THR A 277 16.90 -28.02 -12.79
N SER A 278 18.15 -28.49 -12.94
CA SER A 278 19.33 -27.89 -12.30
C SER A 278 20.48 -27.70 -13.29
N SER A 279 21.38 -26.74 -13.01
CA SER A 279 22.55 -26.49 -13.85
C SER A 279 23.71 -27.46 -13.60
N GLY A 280 23.72 -28.15 -12.45
CA GLY A 280 24.70 -29.15 -12.07
C GLY A 280 24.08 -30.38 -11.41
N GLY A 281 24.95 -31.33 -11.03
CA GLY A 281 24.57 -32.60 -10.41
C GLY A 281 24.38 -33.73 -11.42
N SER A 282 24.06 -34.94 -10.95
CA SER A 282 23.85 -36.08 -11.84
C SER A 282 22.62 -35.93 -12.74
N ALA A 283 21.67 -35.05 -12.38
CA ALA A 283 20.52 -34.67 -13.21
C ALA A 283 20.68 -33.29 -13.86
N ALA A 284 21.91 -32.79 -14.05
CA ALA A 284 22.16 -31.52 -14.72
C ALA A 284 21.45 -31.45 -16.09
N ASN A 285 20.72 -30.37 -16.34
CA ASN A 285 19.92 -30.13 -17.55
C ASN A 285 18.92 -31.25 -17.89
N THR A 286 18.63 -32.14 -16.93
CA THR A 286 17.71 -33.26 -17.10
C THR A 286 16.52 -33.04 -16.17
N PRO A 287 15.33 -32.78 -16.72
CA PRO A 287 14.16 -32.53 -15.89
C PRO A 287 13.71 -33.80 -15.15
N THR A 288 13.58 -33.71 -13.84
CA THR A 288 13.24 -34.82 -12.93
C THR A 288 11.96 -34.51 -12.17
N ALA A 289 11.10 -35.51 -11.98
CA ALA A 289 9.82 -35.36 -11.31
C ALA A 289 9.87 -35.80 -9.84
N TYR A 290 9.18 -35.07 -8.97
CA TYR A 290 8.98 -35.40 -7.56
C TYR A 290 7.51 -35.29 -7.17
N PRO A 291 7.03 -36.15 -6.24
CA PRO A 291 5.63 -36.15 -5.80
C PRO A 291 5.29 -35.02 -4.83
N ALA A 292 6.26 -34.53 -4.06
CA ALA A 292 6.09 -33.53 -3.00
C ALA A 292 7.43 -32.87 -2.64
N PHE A 293 7.40 -31.81 -1.84
CA PHE A 293 8.58 -31.13 -1.31
C PHE A 293 9.19 -31.89 -0.12
N ASN A 294 8.38 -32.24 0.89
CA ASN A 294 8.90 -32.64 2.21
C ASN A 294 8.64 -34.11 2.61
N THR A 295 8.21 -34.95 1.66
CA THR A 295 8.08 -36.39 1.92
C THR A 295 9.44 -37.04 2.15
N ALA A 296 9.58 -37.86 3.20
CA ALA A 296 10.82 -38.57 3.50
C ALA A 296 11.29 -39.42 2.31
N SER A 297 12.59 -39.39 2.02
CA SER A 297 13.29 -40.14 0.95
C SER A 297 12.90 -39.87 -0.51
N THR A 298 11.69 -39.39 -0.79
CA THR A 298 11.17 -39.19 -2.16
C THR A 298 10.81 -37.74 -2.49
N GLY A 299 10.74 -36.87 -1.48
CA GLY A 299 10.48 -35.45 -1.67
C GLY A 299 11.71 -34.67 -2.14
N LEU A 300 11.46 -33.53 -2.80
CA LEU A 300 12.52 -32.67 -3.34
C LEU A 300 13.53 -32.23 -2.27
N PHE A 301 13.08 -31.87 -1.06
CA PHE A 301 13.99 -31.41 0.00
C PHE A 301 14.94 -32.50 0.47
N ALA A 302 14.46 -33.75 0.60
CA ALA A 302 15.34 -34.87 0.93
C ALA A 302 16.44 -35.05 -0.12
N VAL A 303 16.11 -34.90 -1.41
CA VAL A 303 17.06 -35.00 -2.51
C VAL A 303 18.06 -33.85 -2.52
N LEU A 304 17.60 -32.59 -2.36
CA LEU A 304 18.47 -31.42 -2.31
C LEU A 304 19.44 -31.47 -1.12
N ASN A 305 19.00 -31.98 0.02
CA ASN A 305 19.84 -32.15 1.21
C ASN A 305 20.99 -33.15 0.99
N THR A 306 20.89 -34.07 0.03
CA THR A 306 22.02 -34.96 -0.32
C THR A 306 23.10 -34.24 -1.13
N GLY A 307 22.76 -33.16 -1.84
CA GLY A 307 23.70 -32.42 -2.69
C GLY A 307 24.21 -33.15 -3.93
N THR A 308 23.63 -34.30 -4.30
CA THR A 308 24.17 -35.15 -5.38
C THR A 308 23.43 -34.96 -6.72
N VAL A 309 22.09 -35.05 -6.70
CA VAL A 309 21.25 -35.10 -7.91
C VAL A 309 21.13 -33.73 -8.58
N HIS A 310 20.84 -32.71 -7.78
CA HIS A 310 20.67 -31.34 -8.25
C HIS A 310 21.71 -30.44 -7.57
N GLN A 311 22.50 -29.74 -8.39
CA GLN A 311 23.54 -28.80 -7.96
C GLN A 311 23.45 -27.50 -8.78
N GLY A 312 24.20 -26.47 -8.37
CA GLY A 312 24.14 -25.15 -9.00
C GLY A 312 22.76 -24.49 -8.88
N THR A 313 22.30 -23.80 -9.91
CA THR A 313 20.96 -23.18 -9.91
C THR A 313 19.91 -24.25 -10.08
N VAL A 314 18.94 -24.32 -9.16
CA VAL A 314 17.82 -25.25 -9.20
C VAL A 314 16.52 -24.51 -9.45
N THR A 315 15.69 -25.08 -10.29
CA THR A 315 14.37 -24.54 -10.66
C THR A 315 13.34 -25.65 -10.53
N ALA A 316 12.19 -25.36 -9.93
CA ALA A 316 11.09 -26.28 -9.72
C ALA A 316 9.77 -25.68 -10.25
N LEU A 317 9.05 -26.44 -11.06
CA LEU A 317 7.73 -26.10 -11.58
C LEU A 317 6.68 -26.97 -10.89
N VAL A 318 5.74 -26.34 -10.18
CA VAL A 318 4.59 -27.03 -9.56
C VAL A 318 3.51 -27.18 -10.63
N THR A 319 3.22 -28.42 -11.03
CA THR A 319 2.31 -28.72 -12.15
C THR A 319 0.99 -29.35 -11.70
N ALA A 320 0.87 -29.75 -10.44
CA ALA A 320 -0.36 -30.23 -9.81
C ALA A 320 -0.47 -29.74 -8.35
N ASP A 321 -1.66 -29.85 -7.75
CA ASP A 321 -1.82 -29.61 -6.31
C ASP A 321 -1.08 -30.68 -5.50
N ILE A 322 -0.51 -30.27 -4.38
CA ILE A 322 0.40 -31.08 -3.57
C ILE A 322 -0.14 -31.18 -2.14
N THR A 323 -0.13 -32.40 -1.60
CA THR A 323 -0.35 -32.65 -0.19
C THR A 323 1.00 -32.83 0.52
N GLU A 324 1.26 -32.02 1.55
CA GLU A 324 2.50 -32.03 2.33
C GLU A 324 2.23 -32.45 3.78
N THR A 325 3.21 -33.12 4.41
CA THR A 325 3.11 -33.54 5.82
C THR A 325 4.03 -32.76 6.75
N GLY A 326 4.97 -31.97 6.21
CA GLY A 326 5.92 -31.16 6.99
C GLY A 326 7.11 -31.95 7.54
N SER A 327 7.45 -33.09 6.93
CA SER A 327 8.34 -34.08 7.57
C SER A 327 9.84 -33.88 7.34
N VAL A 328 10.25 -33.17 6.29
CA VAL A 328 11.66 -32.93 5.94
C VAL A 328 11.90 -31.45 5.74
N ALA A 329 12.87 -30.88 6.46
CA ALA A 329 13.33 -29.51 6.28
C ALA A 329 14.32 -29.40 5.11
N LEU A 330 14.37 -28.25 4.43
CA LEU A 330 15.44 -27.92 3.49
C LEU A 330 16.63 -27.36 4.28
N ALA A 331 17.78 -28.01 4.16
CA ALA A 331 19.01 -27.61 4.84
C ALA A 331 19.84 -26.64 3.99
N ASN A 332 20.78 -25.91 4.63
CA ASN A 332 21.84 -25.23 3.88
C ASN A 332 22.65 -26.25 3.06
N SER A 333 23.05 -25.88 1.84
CA SER A 333 23.94 -26.70 1.02
C SER A 333 24.83 -25.81 0.16
N SER A 334 26.14 -26.10 0.16
CA SER A 334 27.07 -25.49 -0.80
C SER A 334 26.99 -26.10 -2.20
N ASN A 335 26.21 -27.16 -2.39
CA ASN A 335 26.11 -27.87 -3.67
C ASN A 335 25.15 -27.18 -4.65
N TRP A 336 24.15 -26.46 -4.16
CA TRP A 336 23.25 -25.66 -4.99
C TRP A 336 23.33 -24.19 -4.60
N THR A 337 23.10 -23.28 -5.55
CA THR A 337 23.29 -21.83 -5.38
C THR A 337 21.99 -21.10 -5.15
N SER A 338 20.88 -21.61 -5.68
CA SER A 338 19.54 -21.06 -5.49
C SER A 338 18.47 -22.10 -5.84
N LEU A 339 17.27 -21.93 -5.28
CA LEU A 339 16.09 -22.70 -5.64
C LEU A 339 14.96 -21.72 -6.02
N LEU A 340 14.48 -21.78 -7.27
CA LEU A 340 13.29 -21.05 -7.70
C LEU A 340 12.11 -21.99 -7.87
N VAL A 341 11.00 -21.74 -7.18
CA VAL A 341 9.75 -22.49 -7.27
C VAL A 341 8.67 -21.60 -7.91
N ASN A 342 8.13 -22.05 -9.03
CA ASN A 342 7.03 -21.39 -9.75
C ASN A 342 5.86 -22.35 -9.96
N PRO A 343 4.60 -21.88 -9.96
CA PRO A 343 3.46 -22.68 -10.38
C PRO A 343 3.28 -22.68 -11.91
N ASN A 344 2.64 -23.72 -12.44
CA ASN A 344 2.05 -23.77 -13.77
C ASN A 344 0.53 -23.84 -13.64
N GLY A 345 -0.18 -22.75 -13.91
CA GLY A 345 -1.59 -22.57 -13.56
C GLY A 345 -1.81 -22.26 -12.08
N ALA A 346 -3.06 -22.28 -11.64
CA ALA A 346 -3.38 -22.13 -10.22
C ALA A 346 -3.06 -23.43 -9.46
N ARG A 347 -2.21 -23.34 -8.44
CA ARG A 347 -1.72 -24.50 -7.70
C ARG A 347 -1.76 -24.29 -6.19
N THR A 348 -1.99 -25.37 -5.46
CA THR A 348 -2.07 -25.40 -4.01
C THR A 348 -1.09 -26.43 -3.45
N ILE A 349 -0.24 -26.00 -2.53
CA ILE A 349 0.57 -26.83 -1.65
C ILE A 349 -0.10 -26.78 -0.28
N SER A 350 -0.66 -27.89 0.20
CA SER A 350 -1.42 -27.87 1.45
C SER A 350 -1.28 -29.13 2.27
N GLY A 351 -1.61 -29.06 3.55
CA GLY A 351 -1.67 -30.24 4.41
C GLY A 351 -1.83 -29.90 5.87
N ALA A 352 -2.03 -30.94 6.68
CA ALA A 352 -2.06 -30.85 8.13
C ALA A 352 -0.69 -31.29 8.68
N ALA A 353 0.24 -30.34 8.81
CA ALA A 353 1.53 -30.62 9.45
C ALA A 353 1.33 -31.03 10.92
N ALA A 354 2.26 -31.80 11.50
CA ALA A 354 2.17 -32.16 12.92
C ALA A 354 2.08 -30.90 13.80
N ALA A 355 1.26 -30.94 14.85
CA ALA A 355 1.15 -29.82 15.79
C ALA A 355 2.52 -29.51 16.42
N GLY A 356 2.93 -28.25 16.35
CA GLY A 356 4.27 -27.79 16.75
C GLY A 356 5.33 -27.83 15.64
N ALA A 357 4.96 -28.20 14.42
CA ALA A 357 5.86 -28.21 13.26
C ALA A 357 5.37 -27.29 12.11
N PRO A 358 6.30 -26.80 11.27
CA PRO A 358 5.98 -26.10 10.03
C PRO A 358 5.49 -27.05 8.92
N LEU A 359 4.75 -26.53 7.93
CA LEU A 359 4.48 -27.25 6.68
C LEU A 359 5.71 -27.18 5.73
N ILE A 360 6.37 -26.02 5.63
CA ILE A 360 7.62 -25.82 4.89
C ILE A 360 8.67 -25.28 5.87
N ASP A 361 9.81 -25.98 6.01
CA ASP A 361 10.88 -25.61 6.95
C ASP A 361 12.18 -25.30 6.21
N PHE A 362 12.63 -24.06 6.26
CA PHE A 362 13.95 -23.62 5.82
C PHE A 362 14.89 -23.61 7.02
N ASN A 363 15.72 -24.64 7.10
CA ASN A 363 16.68 -24.88 8.16
C ASN A 363 18.09 -24.51 7.69
N GLY A 364 18.40 -23.23 7.71
CA GLY A 364 19.61 -22.64 7.14
C GLY A 364 19.61 -22.60 5.61
N ALA A 365 18.48 -22.87 4.95
CA ALA A 365 18.41 -22.79 3.50
C ALA A 365 18.51 -21.33 3.04
N ASP A 366 19.37 -21.10 2.04
CA ASP A 366 19.64 -19.77 1.50
C ASP A 366 19.19 -19.65 0.05
N ASN A 367 18.88 -18.43 -0.39
CA ASN A 367 18.54 -18.13 -1.80
C ASN A 367 17.37 -18.97 -2.37
N VAL A 368 16.39 -19.29 -1.54
CA VAL A 368 15.16 -19.98 -1.94
C VAL A 368 14.08 -18.96 -2.28
N THR A 369 13.50 -19.07 -3.47
CA THR A 369 12.40 -18.23 -3.93
C THR A 369 11.16 -19.08 -4.21
N PHE A 370 10.05 -18.80 -3.52
CA PHE A 370 8.71 -19.23 -3.94
C PHE A 370 8.01 -18.04 -4.59
N ASN A 371 7.71 -18.14 -5.88
CA ASN A 371 7.05 -17.07 -6.64
C ASN A 371 5.75 -17.58 -7.25
N GLY A 372 4.62 -17.04 -6.78
CA GLY A 372 3.30 -17.41 -7.31
C GLY A 372 2.99 -16.84 -8.71
N LEU A 373 3.84 -15.95 -9.25
CA LEU A 373 3.73 -15.24 -10.54
C LEU A 373 2.51 -14.33 -10.70
N ASN A 374 1.32 -14.74 -10.28
CA ASN A 374 0.04 -14.02 -10.34
C ASN A 374 -0.26 -13.38 -11.71
N SER A 375 0.12 -14.06 -12.79
CA SER A 375 -0.05 -13.59 -14.17
C SER A 375 -0.26 -14.78 -15.11
N GLY A 376 -1.01 -14.58 -16.20
CA GLY A 376 -1.28 -15.64 -17.18
C GLY A 376 -2.02 -16.86 -16.62
N GLY A 377 -2.85 -16.68 -15.58
CA GLY A 377 -3.58 -17.77 -14.89
C GLY A 377 -2.77 -18.52 -13.83
N ASN A 378 -1.49 -18.16 -13.63
CA ASN A 378 -0.65 -18.75 -12.59
C ASN A 378 -0.99 -18.17 -11.20
N SER A 379 -1.04 -19.02 -10.18
CA SER A 379 -1.07 -18.61 -8.77
C SER A 379 -0.57 -19.74 -7.88
N LEU A 380 0.00 -19.42 -6.72
CA LEU A 380 0.47 -20.41 -5.75
C LEU A 380 -0.12 -20.14 -4.37
N THR A 381 -0.85 -21.12 -3.84
CA THR A 381 -1.33 -21.14 -2.46
C THR A 381 -0.52 -22.13 -1.64
N ILE A 382 -0.06 -21.74 -0.45
CA ILE A 382 0.64 -22.59 0.52
C ILE A 382 -0.19 -22.57 1.80
N SER A 383 -0.74 -23.70 2.24
CA SER A 383 -1.79 -23.73 3.28
C SER A 383 -1.57 -24.82 4.33
N ASN A 384 -1.34 -24.43 5.58
CA ASN A 384 -1.35 -25.35 6.73
C ASN A 384 -2.72 -25.33 7.45
N THR A 385 -3.41 -26.46 7.46
CA THR A 385 -4.75 -26.60 8.06
C THR A 385 -4.71 -27.00 9.53
N THR A 386 -3.53 -27.22 10.12
CA THR A 386 -3.38 -27.65 11.52
C THR A 386 -3.77 -26.55 12.51
N VAL A 387 -4.94 -26.71 13.13
CA VAL A 387 -5.40 -25.86 14.24
C VAL A 387 -4.70 -26.28 15.52
N SER A 388 -3.74 -25.49 15.99
CA SER A 388 -3.01 -25.83 17.22
C SER A 388 -2.43 -24.61 17.92
N PRO A 389 -2.41 -24.59 19.26
CA PRO A 389 -1.66 -23.63 20.06
C PRO A 389 -0.21 -24.08 20.32
N ASN A 390 0.23 -25.22 19.80
CA ASN A 390 1.56 -25.73 20.09
C ASN A 390 2.64 -24.86 19.44
N SER A 391 3.63 -24.47 20.24
CA SER A 391 4.81 -23.71 19.81
C SER A 391 5.45 -24.34 18.57
N GLY A 392 5.71 -23.54 17.53
CA GLY A 392 6.32 -23.98 16.26
C GLY A 392 5.31 -24.31 15.14
N THR A 393 4.01 -24.47 15.45
CA THR A 393 2.98 -24.68 14.42
C THR A 393 2.99 -23.52 13.43
N SER A 394 3.33 -23.79 12.17
CA SER A 394 3.44 -22.75 11.16
C SER A 394 3.26 -23.24 9.71
N THR A 395 3.07 -22.33 8.77
CA THR A 395 2.99 -22.70 7.34
C THR A 395 4.37 -22.70 6.70
N ILE A 396 5.15 -21.64 6.94
CA ILE A 396 6.53 -21.52 6.47
C ILE A 396 7.40 -21.10 7.66
N GLN A 397 8.51 -21.79 7.89
CA GLN A 397 9.49 -21.46 8.91
C GLN A 397 10.85 -21.15 8.31
N PHE A 398 11.53 -20.14 8.88
CA PHE A 398 12.93 -19.79 8.67
C PHE A 398 13.67 -19.98 10.00
N ARG A 399 14.75 -20.74 10.03
CA ARG A 399 15.57 -20.92 11.23
C ARG A 399 17.01 -21.27 10.85
N ASN A 400 17.92 -21.16 11.83
CA ASN A 400 19.33 -21.53 11.70
C ASN A 400 20.03 -20.83 10.51
N ASP A 401 19.93 -19.50 10.45
CA ASP A 401 20.56 -18.68 9.40
C ASP A 401 19.99 -18.97 8.00
N ALA A 402 18.67 -19.07 7.89
CA ALA A 402 18.02 -19.10 6.58
C ALA A 402 17.98 -17.67 6.02
N THR A 403 18.80 -17.40 5.00
CA THR A 403 19.15 -16.05 4.58
C THR A 403 18.89 -15.81 3.08
N SER A 404 18.53 -14.58 2.72
CA SER A 404 18.26 -14.15 1.33
C SER A 404 17.17 -14.95 0.61
N ASN A 405 16.19 -15.47 1.36
CA ASN A 405 15.04 -16.16 0.79
C ASN A 405 13.92 -15.20 0.42
N THR A 406 13.09 -15.56 -0.55
CA THR A 406 11.98 -14.74 -1.05
C THR A 406 10.68 -15.54 -1.14
N ILE A 407 9.62 -15.07 -0.49
CA ILE A 407 8.25 -15.53 -0.72
C ILE A 407 7.50 -14.38 -1.38
N THR A 408 7.13 -14.54 -2.65
CA THR A 408 6.50 -13.45 -3.41
C THR A 408 5.31 -13.91 -4.25
N ASN A 409 4.31 -13.03 -4.39
CA ASN A 409 3.11 -13.29 -5.19
C ASN A 409 2.34 -14.56 -4.75
N CYS A 410 2.49 -14.99 -3.50
CA CYS A 410 1.86 -16.22 -2.99
C CYS A 410 0.64 -15.92 -2.12
N THR A 411 -0.24 -16.90 -1.96
CA THR A 411 -1.24 -16.91 -0.89
C THR A 411 -0.77 -17.86 0.21
N VAL A 412 -0.51 -17.37 1.43
CA VAL A 412 0.02 -18.14 2.56
C VAL A 412 -1.02 -18.24 3.67
N LEU A 413 -1.61 -19.42 3.84
CA LEU A 413 -2.74 -19.65 4.72
C LEU A 413 -2.35 -20.55 5.90
N GLY A 414 -2.84 -20.22 7.10
CA GLY A 414 -2.48 -20.94 8.32
C GLY A 414 -3.61 -20.98 9.34
N SER A 415 -3.45 -21.83 10.36
CA SER A 415 -4.46 -22.11 11.39
C SER A 415 -3.90 -22.03 12.83
N ALA A 416 -2.74 -21.41 13.01
CA ALA A 416 -2.02 -21.35 14.29
C ALA A 416 -2.74 -20.47 15.34
N THR A 417 -2.99 -20.99 16.56
CA THR A 417 -3.86 -20.33 17.57
C THR A 417 -3.16 -19.82 18.83
N MET A 418 -1.83 -19.89 18.91
CA MET A 418 -1.07 -19.47 20.09
C MET A 418 -0.93 -17.95 20.20
N ALA A 419 -0.97 -17.41 21.43
CA ALA A 419 -0.93 -15.97 21.68
C ALA A 419 0.38 -15.32 21.19
N VAL A 420 0.38 -13.98 21.08
CA VAL A 420 1.61 -13.19 20.83
C VAL A 420 2.71 -13.55 21.83
N GLY A 421 3.96 -13.58 21.37
CA GLY A 421 5.14 -13.98 22.16
C GLY A 421 5.41 -15.49 22.22
N THR A 422 4.49 -16.35 21.77
CA THR A 422 4.75 -17.80 21.62
C THR A 422 5.07 -18.15 20.17
N ASN A 423 6.14 -18.91 19.91
CA ASN A 423 6.61 -19.24 18.56
C ASN A 423 5.51 -19.90 17.69
N GLY A 424 5.41 -19.50 16.43
CA GLY A 424 4.45 -20.03 15.45
C GLY A 424 3.69 -18.94 14.71
N GLY A 425 2.78 -19.31 13.81
CA GLY A 425 2.06 -18.37 12.92
C GLY A 425 2.10 -18.84 11.47
N ASN A 426 1.51 -18.13 10.52
CA ASN A 426 1.60 -18.56 9.12
C ASN A 426 3.06 -18.55 8.63
N ILE A 427 3.77 -17.46 8.88
CA ILE A 427 5.19 -17.32 8.56
C ILE A 427 5.98 -17.08 9.85
N PHE A 428 6.97 -17.92 10.12
CA PHE A 428 7.71 -17.90 11.38
C PHE A 428 9.22 -17.80 11.15
N PHE A 429 9.84 -16.74 11.65
CA PHE A 429 11.29 -16.60 11.77
C PHE A 429 11.73 -16.96 13.18
N GLY A 430 12.42 -18.08 13.33
CA GLY A 430 12.85 -18.65 14.60
C GLY A 430 14.27 -18.28 15.02
N ALA A 431 14.71 -18.88 16.12
CA ALA A 431 16.05 -18.78 16.67
C ALA A 431 16.93 -19.97 16.22
N GLY A 432 18.14 -20.08 16.78
CA GLY A 432 19.06 -21.22 16.56
C GLY A 432 20.29 -20.89 15.71
N SER A 433 20.39 -19.65 15.25
CA SER A 433 21.56 -19.10 14.56
C SER A 433 22.82 -19.10 15.45
N ALA A 434 23.92 -19.66 14.95
CA ALA A 434 25.22 -19.69 15.63
C ALA A 434 26.09 -18.46 15.34
N THR A 435 26.04 -17.93 14.12
CA THR A 435 26.86 -16.79 13.65
C THR A 435 26.03 -15.60 13.21
N THR A 436 25.00 -15.86 12.40
CA THR A 436 24.20 -14.88 11.65
C THR A 436 22.72 -15.23 11.76
N GLY A 437 21.85 -14.23 11.91
CA GLY A 437 20.40 -14.42 12.05
C GLY A 437 19.75 -14.93 10.78
N ASN A 438 18.43 -15.13 10.80
CA ASN A 438 17.70 -15.36 9.55
C ASN A 438 17.53 -14.01 8.86
N ASP A 439 18.47 -13.69 7.97
CA ASP A 439 18.71 -12.32 7.55
C ASP A 439 18.34 -12.08 6.08
N ASN A 440 18.04 -10.82 5.74
CA ASN A 440 17.83 -10.38 4.35
C ASN A 440 16.75 -11.17 3.58
N ASN A 441 15.78 -11.75 4.28
CA ASN A 441 14.66 -12.44 3.64
C ASN A 441 13.58 -11.44 3.25
N THR A 442 12.85 -11.76 2.18
CA THR A 442 11.79 -10.90 1.62
C THR A 442 10.45 -11.64 1.55
N ILE A 443 9.42 -11.06 2.18
CA ILE A 443 8.03 -11.47 2.00
C ILE A 443 7.30 -10.34 1.28
N SER A 444 6.83 -10.57 0.05
CA SER A 444 6.25 -9.50 -0.76
C SER A 444 5.05 -9.88 -1.63
N ASN A 445 4.12 -8.94 -1.84
CA ASN A 445 2.97 -9.15 -2.74
C ASN A 445 2.12 -10.39 -2.38
N CYS A 446 2.15 -10.83 -1.13
CA CYS A 446 1.45 -12.04 -0.68
C CYS A 446 0.10 -11.72 -0.04
N ASN A 447 -0.84 -12.67 -0.13
CA ASN A 447 -2.05 -12.70 0.69
C ASN A 447 -1.83 -13.64 1.87
N ILE A 448 -1.89 -13.14 3.11
CA ILE A 448 -1.57 -13.90 4.32
C ILE A 448 -2.80 -13.88 5.25
N GLY A 449 -3.39 -15.05 5.51
CA GLY A 449 -4.66 -15.15 6.24
C GLY A 449 -5.02 -16.58 6.68
N PRO A 450 -6.29 -16.85 7.05
CA PRO A 450 -6.72 -18.14 7.57
C PRO A 450 -6.77 -19.24 6.51
N ALA A 451 -6.45 -20.48 6.90
CA ALA A 451 -6.77 -21.65 6.10
C ALA A 451 -8.25 -22.02 6.31
N GLY A 452 -9.09 -21.70 5.33
CA GLY A 452 -10.55 -21.89 5.45
C GLY A 452 -11.14 -21.01 6.56
N SER A 453 -11.95 -21.61 7.45
CA SER A 453 -12.55 -20.91 8.60
C SER A 453 -11.65 -20.87 9.84
N ASN A 454 -10.46 -21.45 9.79
CA ASN A 454 -9.56 -21.57 10.93
C ASN A 454 -8.76 -20.27 11.13
N ILE A 455 -9.28 -19.37 11.96
CA ILE A 455 -8.70 -18.06 12.18
C ILE A 455 -7.41 -18.17 13.01
N PRO A 456 -6.23 -17.79 12.48
CA PRO A 456 -5.02 -17.77 13.25
C PRO A 456 -5.00 -16.58 14.22
N SER A 457 -4.40 -16.76 15.39
CA SER A 457 -4.20 -15.67 16.37
C SER A 457 -3.12 -14.68 15.93
N LYS A 458 -2.19 -15.13 15.09
CA LYS A 458 -1.15 -14.31 14.46
C LYS A 458 -0.71 -14.86 13.10
N LEU A 459 -0.34 -13.98 12.19
CA LEU A 459 0.03 -14.35 10.82
C LEU A 459 1.54 -14.47 10.65
N MET A 460 2.31 -13.61 11.29
CA MET A 460 3.76 -13.62 11.21
C MET A 460 4.38 -13.47 12.59
N HIS A 461 5.41 -14.27 12.88
CA HIS A 461 6.15 -14.19 14.14
C HIS A 461 7.65 -14.14 13.88
N PHE A 462 8.33 -13.32 14.67
CA PHE A 462 9.78 -13.20 14.68
C PHE A 462 10.30 -13.33 16.11
N GLY A 463 11.20 -14.30 16.33
CA GLY A 463 11.95 -14.45 17.56
C GLY A 463 13.31 -15.06 17.25
N GLY A 464 14.39 -14.31 17.53
CA GLY A 464 15.76 -14.73 17.17
C GLY A 464 16.63 -15.07 18.38
N THR A 465 17.90 -15.39 18.12
CA THR A 465 18.83 -15.88 19.15
C THR A 465 19.33 -14.77 20.09
N SER A 466 19.68 -13.59 19.56
CA SER A 466 20.14 -12.44 20.36
C SER A 466 19.81 -11.12 19.65
N ASN A 467 19.95 -9.97 20.32
CA ASN A 467 19.73 -8.65 19.71
C ASN A 467 20.96 -8.05 19.03
N THR A 468 22.02 -8.82 18.82
CA THR A 468 23.26 -8.33 18.20
C THR A 468 23.12 -8.25 16.68
N ASP A 469 23.17 -7.03 16.14
CA ASP A 469 23.10 -6.72 14.71
C ASP A 469 24.28 -5.80 14.31
N PRO A 470 25.18 -6.21 13.39
CA PRO A 470 25.20 -7.52 12.73
C PRO A 470 25.59 -8.65 13.68
N GLY A 471 25.04 -9.85 13.49
CA GLY A 471 25.29 -11.00 14.37
C GLY A 471 24.11 -11.97 14.35
N THR A 472 23.76 -12.54 15.50
CA THR A 472 22.74 -13.60 15.60
C THR A 472 21.30 -13.09 15.76
N ALA A 473 21.07 -11.78 15.61
CA ALA A 473 19.72 -11.23 15.49
C ALA A 473 19.18 -11.49 14.08
N ASN A 474 17.91 -11.88 13.97
CA ASN A 474 17.22 -11.80 12.69
C ASN A 474 17.19 -10.32 12.28
N SER A 475 17.79 -9.96 11.14
CA SER A 475 17.95 -8.58 10.69
C SER A 475 17.86 -8.41 9.16
N GLY A 476 17.64 -7.18 8.70
CA GLY A 476 17.55 -6.86 7.27
C GLY A 476 16.33 -7.45 6.54
N ASN A 477 15.39 -8.09 7.24
CA ASN A 477 14.21 -8.69 6.62
C ASN A 477 13.22 -7.63 6.12
N THR A 478 12.62 -7.89 4.96
CA THR A 478 11.67 -6.99 4.29
C THR A 478 10.29 -7.61 4.15
N ILE A 479 9.27 -6.92 4.65
CA ILE A 479 7.86 -7.30 4.57
C ILE A 479 7.16 -6.19 3.78
N ASN A 480 6.95 -6.40 2.47
CA ASN A 480 6.52 -5.33 1.57
C ASN A 480 5.27 -5.66 0.73
N ASN A 481 4.30 -4.74 0.68
CA ASN A 481 3.12 -4.83 -0.20
C ASN A 481 2.30 -6.12 -0.03
N ASN A 482 2.20 -6.65 1.19
CA ASN A 482 1.39 -7.81 1.51
C ASN A 482 -0.01 -7.42 2.01
N ASN A 483 -0.97 -8.32 1.83
CA ASN A 483 -2.30 -8.25 2.43
C ASN A 483 -2.35 -9.19 3.65
N PHE A 484 -2.40 -8.63 4.85
CA PHE A 484 -2.67 -9.35 6.10
C PHE A 484 -4.16 -9.25 6.41
N TYR A 485 -4.84 -10.39 6.51
CA TYR A 485 -6.28 -10.42 6.77
C TYR A 485 -6.67 -11.52 7.74
N ASP A 486 -7.71 -11.25 8.51
CA ASP A 486 -8.40 -12.26 9.31
C ASP A 486 -7.51 -13.00 10.33
N TRP A 487 -6.84 -12.25 11.20
CA TRP A 487 -6.16 -12.76 12.39
C TRP A 487 -6.93 -12.37 13.64
N PHE A 488 -7.18 -13.31 14.55
CA PHE A 488 -7.95 -13.05 15.76
C PHE A 488 -7.91 -14.19 16.78
N SER A 489 -8.03 -13.86 18.06
CA SER A 489 -8.43 -14.81 19.10
C SER A 489 -9.39 -14.12 20.07
N ALA A 490 -10.48 -14.80 20.44
CA ALA A 490 -11.50 -14.22 21.30
C ALA A 490 -11.04 -14.07 22.76
N GLY A 491 -10.16 -14.96 23.24
CA GLY A 491 -9.73 -15.04 24.64
C GLY A 491 -8.26 -14.69 24.88
N SER A 492 -7.46 -14.57 23.81
CA SER A 492 -6.01 -14.38 23.88
C SER A 492 -5.55 -13.21 23.02
N ALA A 493 -4.42 -12.60 23.37
CA ALA A 493 -3.85 -11.52 22.58
C ALA A 493 -3.47 -11.99 21.16
N SER A 494 -3.67 -11.11 20.17
CA SER A 494 -3.49 -11.38 18.74
C SER A 494 -2.76 -10.24 18.03
N ALA A 495 -1.95 -10.56 17.02
CA ALA A 495 -1.26 -9.59 16.18
C ALA A 495 -1.04 -10.11 14.76
N ALA A 496 -1.16 -9.28 13.72
CA ALA A 496 -0.83 -9.75 12.37
C ALA A 496 0.67 -10.04 12.27
N ILE A 497 1.50 -9.12 12.76
CA ILE A 497 2.95 -9.27 12.85
C ILE A 497 3.37 -9.14 14.32
N ASP A 498 3.99 -10.19 14.85
CA ASP A 498 4.47 -10.32 16.22
C ASP A 498 6.01 -10.39 16.24
N ILE A 499 6.67 -9.32 16.68
CA ILE A 499 8.13 -9.18 16.68
C ILE A 499 8.62 -9.19 18.13
N ASN A 500 9.46 -10.16 18.46
CA ASN A 500 10.00 -10.34 19.82
C ASN A 500 11.51 -10.12 19.84
N SER A 501 12.12 -10.37 21.01
CA SER A 501 13.56 -10.32 21.18
C SER A 501 14.29 -11.17 20.13
N GLY A 502 15.45 -10.70 19.74
CA GLY A 502 16.29 -11.29 18.71
C GLY A 502 15.91 -10.92 17.27
N SER A 503 15.10 -9.88 17.08
CA SER A 503 14.64 -9.43 15.77
C SER A 503 14.69 -7.91 15.66
N THR A 504 15.49 -7.37 14.74
CA THR A 504 15.78 -5.93 14.61
C THR A 504 16.02 -5.55 13.16
N ASN A 505 16.08 -4.26 12.84
CA ASN A 505 16.41 -3.74 11.51
C ASN A 505 15.50 -4.30 10.39
N PHE A 506 14.19 -4.38 10.66
CA PHE A 506 13.22 -4.81 9.64
C PHE A 506 12.61 -3.62 8.93
N THR A 507 12.26 -3.85 7.66
CA THR A 507 11.41 -2.95 6.89
C THR A 507 10.03 -3.56 6.72
N ILE A 508 9.01 -2.92 7.27
CA ILE A 508 7.60 -3.29 7.12
C ILE A 508 6.93 -2.18 6.34
N SER A 509 6.72 -2.38 5.05
CA SER A 509 6.30 -1.32 4.15
C SER A 509 5.12 -1.66 3.23
N ASN A 510 4.28 -0.67 2.96
CA ASN A 510 3.20 -0.75 1.97
C ASN A 510 2.19 -1.89 2.18
N ASN A 511 2.13 -2.49 3.37
CA ASN A 511 1.24 -3.61 3.65
C ASN A 511 -0.17 -3.12 4.01
N ARG A 512 -1.17 -3.99 3.84
CA ARG A 512 -2.56 -3.76 4.25
C ARG A 512 -2.96 -4.71 5.37
N PHE A 513 -3.63 -4.20 6.39
CA PHE A 513 -4.07 -4.93 7.57
C PHE A 513 -5.58 -4.71 7.77
N TYR A 514 -6.41 -5.73 7.48
CA TYR A 514 -7.87 -5.60 7.48
C TYR A 514 -8.59 -6.84 8.03
N GLN A 515 -9.87 -6.70 8.39
CA GLN A 515 -10.72 -7.82 8.80
C GLN A 515 -11.95 -7.89 7.92
N THR A 516 -12.21 -9.06 7.34
CA THR A 516 -13.38 -9.27 6.47
C THR A 516 -14.68 -9.48 7.27
N ALA A 517 -14.57 -9.74 8.57
CA ALA A 517 -15.69 -9.98 9.48
C ALA A 517 -15.49 -9.28 10.83
N THR A 518 -16.60 -9.13 11.58
CA THR A 518 -16.56 -8.56 12.94
C THR A 518 -15.76 -9.45 13.89
N ARG A 519 -14.93 -8.82 14.73
CA ARG A 519 -14.10 -9.49 15.74
C ARG A 519 -14.59 -9.16 17.15
N THR A 520 -14.89 -10.17 17.96
CA THR A 520 -15.51 -10.00 19.29
C THR A 520 -14.69 -10.69 20.37
N HIS A 521 -14.09 -9.91 21.28
CA HIS A 521 -13.39 -10.48 22.44
C HIS A 521 -14.37 -11.02 23.48
N THR A 522 -13.91 -12.03 24.20
CA THR A 522 -14.55 -12.62 25.38
C THR A 522 -13.73 -12.36 26.67
N SER A 523 -12.48 -11.92 26.53
CA SER A 523 -11.57 -11.58 27.63
C SER A 523 -10.87 -10.24 27.36
N GLY A 524 -10.39 -9.58 28.42
CA GLY A 524 -9.61 -8.35 28.31
C GLY A 524 -8.20 -8.58 27.78
N VAL A 525 -8.03 -8.58 26.46
CA VAL A 525 -6.75 -8.83 25.78
C VAL A 525 -6.44 -7.80 24.69
N THR A 526 -5.19 -7.77 24.24
CA THR A 526 -4.71 -6.85 23.22
C THR A 526 -4.83 -7.44 21.81
N HIS A 527 -5.34 -6.65 20.88
CA HIS A 527 -5.36 -6.93 19.45
C HIS A 527 -4.55 -5.86 18.70
N SER A 528 -3.56 -6.28 17.91
CA SER A 528 -2.67 -5.37 17.17
C SER A 528 -2.57 -5.71 15.68
N GLY A 529 -2.18 -4.74 14.86
CA GLY A 529 -1.67 -5.01 13.51
C GLY A 529 -0.20 -5.43 13.61
N ILE A 530 0.65 -4.48 14.01
CA ILE A 530 2.06 -4.72 14.32
C ILE A 530 2.25 -4.65 15.83
N TYR A 531 2.81 -5.71 16.41
CA TYR A 531 3.22 -5.77 17.81
C TYR A 531 4.73 -5.99 17.88
N MET A 532 5.45 -5.04 18.47
CA MET A 532 6.88 -5.13 18.72
C MET A 532 7.14 -5.22 20.22
N ASN A 533 7.94 -6.19 20.63
CA ASN A 533 8.37 -6.43 21.99
C ASN A 533 9.88 -6.78 22.00
N ASN A 534 10.71 -5.80 21.64
CA ASN A 534 12.16 -5.95 21.63
C ASN A 534 12.85 -4.66 22.08
N SER A 535 13.13 -4.51 23.37
CA SER A 535 13.74 -3.33 23.98
C SER A 535 15.17 -2.98 23.49
N SER A 536 15.75 -3.75 22.58
CA SER A 536 17.03 -3.44 21.94
C SER A 536 16.93 -3.31 20.41
N GLY A 537 15.81 -3.71 19.81
CA GLY A 537 15.62 -3.69 18.37
C GLY A 537 15.03 -2.38 17.83
N TYR A 538 15.15 -2.14 16.54
CA TYR A 538 14.55 -1.01 15.84
C TYR A 538 13.90 -1.47 14.53
N LEU A 539 12.87 -0.74 14.06
CA LEU A 539 12.16 -1.05 12.82
C LEU A 539 12.01 0.19 11.93
N THR A 540 11.77 -0.04 10.65
CA THR A 540 11.16 0.92 9.73
C THR A 540 9.75 0.46 9.38
N ILE A 541 8.73 1.22 9.78
CA ILE A 541 7.31 0.96 9.52
C ILE A 541 6.79 2.07 8.62
N SER A 542 6.60 1.79 7.33
CA SER A 542 6.28 2.85 6.36
C SER A 542 5.18 2.54 5.34
N GLY A 543 4.31 3.52 5.04
CA GLY A 543 3.31 3.38 3.97
C GLY A 543 2.25 2.29 4.19
N ASN A 544 2.16 1.70 5.40
CA ASN A 544 1.19 0.64 5.67
C ASN A 544 -0.21 1.23 5.90
N THR A 545 -1.24 0.44 5.57
CA THR A 545 -2.65 0.80 5.79
C THR A 545 -3.30 -0.16 6.77
N PHE A 546 -3.89 0.36 7.85
CA PHE A 546 -4.59 -0.39 8.88
C PHE A 546 -6.07 -0.01 8.92
N GLY A 547 -6.93 -1.02 8.97
CA GLY A 547 -8.39 -0.88 9.03
C GLY A 547 -9.07 -1.37 7.74
N PHE A 548 -10.31 -0.93 7.51
CA PHE A 548 -11.18 -1.42 6.42
C PHE A 548 -11.54 -2.91 6.51
N SER A 549 -12.38 -3.38 5.57
CA SER A 549 -12.78 -4.79 5.49
C SER A 549 -12.37 -5.49 4.20
N SER A 550 -11.52 -4.86 3.38
CA SER A 550 -11.01 -5.43 2.14
C SER A 550 -9.60 -4.90 1.79
N SER A 551 -8.91 -5.64 0.92
CA SER A 551 -7.62 -5.25 0.35
C SER A 551 -7.67 -4.01 -0.55
N THR A 552 -8.86 -3.58 -0.98
CA THR A 552 -9.06 -2.35 -1.78
C THR A 552 -9.13 -1.09 -0.91
N GLY A 553 -9.07 -1.20 0.42
CA GLY A 553 -9.21 -0.04 1.32
C GLY A 553 -10.65 0.47 1.43
N THR A 554 -11.63 -0.44 1.40
CA THR A 554 -13.06 -0.12 1.50
C THR A 554 -13.74 -0.90 2.63
N GLY A 555 -14.87 -0.40 3.13
CA GLY A 555 -15.59 -0.99 4.27
C GLY A 555 -14.96 -0.64 5.61
N THR A 556 -15.32 -1.37 6.66
CA THR A 556 -14.98 -1.02 8.06
C THR A 556 -14.47 -2.22 8.84
N TYR A 557 -13.28 -2.09 9.42
CA TYR A 557 -12.79 -3.01 10.43
C TYR A 557 -13.68 -2.85 11.67
N THR A 558 -14.52 -3.85 11.95
CA THR A 558 -15.42 -3.84 13.14
C THR A 558 -14.87 -4.71 14.26
N PHE A 559 -14.66 -4.11 15.43
CA PHE A 559 -14.12 -4.76 16.63
C PHE A 559 -15.02 -4.49 17.85
N VAL A 560 -15.33 -5.54 18.60
CA VAL A 560 -16.17 -5.50 19.81
C VAL A 560 -15.36 -6.03 20.99
N GLY A 561 -15.05 -5.17 21.95
CA GLY A 561 -14.27 -5.53 23.13
C GLY A 561 -15.09 -5.66 24.40
N VAL A 562 -14.47 -6.24 25.41
CA VAL A 562 -14.93 -6.26 26.80
C VAL A 562 -14.02 -5.40 27.69
N SER A 563 -14.32 -5.28 28.98
CA SER A 563 -13.44 -4.58 29.93
C SER A 563 -12.00 -5.13 29.86
N GLY A 564 -11.00 -4.24 29.80
CA GLY A 564 -9.59 -4.59 29.62
C GLY A 564 -9.16 -4.94 28.19
N SER A 565 -10.07 -5.01 27.22
CA SER A 565 -9.68 -5.19 25.81
C SER A 565 -8.95 -3.95 25.28
N ARG A 566 -7.98 -4.14 24.39
CA ARG A 566 -7.21 -3.06 23.76
C ARG A 566 -7.06 -3.29 22.26
N PHE A 567 -7.32 -2.27 21.45
CA PHE A 567 -7.14 -2.27 20.01
C PHE A 567 -6.04 -1.27 19.63
N ILE A 568 -4.92 -1.76 19.09
CA ILE A 568 -3.71 -0.96 18.85
C ILE A 568 -3.09 -1.32 17.49
N PRO A 569 -3.40 -0.60 16.41
CA PRO A 569 -2.85 -0.91 15.07
C PRO A 569 -1.32 -1.03 15.03
N ILE A 570 -0.61 -0.06 15.61
CA ILE A 570 0.85 -0.09 15.76
C ILE A 570 1.20 -0.03 17.25
N ASN A 571 1.68 -1.16 17.79
CA ASN A 571 2.02 -1.32 19.20
C ASN A 571 3.51 -1.57 19.36
N ILE A 572 4.26 -0.52 19.70
CA ILE A 572 5.66 -0.61 20.09
C ILE A 572 5.72 -0.82 21.59
N ASN A 573 5.60 -2.08 22.03
CA ASN A 573 5.69 -2.48 23.43
C ASN A 573 7.15 -2.58 23.94
N GLY A 574 8.11 -2.16 23.11
CA GLY A 574 9.50 -1.91 23.47
C GLY A 574 10.38 -1.89 22.24
N CYS A 575 11.22 -0.86 22.11
CA CYS A 575 12.29 -0.77 21.11
C CYS A 575 13.59 -0.26 21.76
N GLY A 576 14.69 -0.32 21.02
CA GLY A 576 16.01 0.18 21.42
C GLY A 576 16.04 1.70 21.64
N THR A 577 17.08 2.17 22.34
CA THR A 577 17.30 3.59 22.64
C THR A 577 18.45 4.20 21.84
N ALA A 578 19.27 3.39 21.17
CA ALA A 578 20.42 3.86 20.37
C ALA A 578 19.99 4.27 18.95
N THR A 579 19.18 3.44 18.30
CA THR A 579 18.62 3.68 16.96
C THR A 579 17.11 3.80 17.08
N ALA A 580 16.53 4.85 16.50
CA ALA A 580 15.10 5.09 16.57
C ALA A 580 14.33 4.09 15.70
N THR A 581 13.21 3.58 16.21
CA THR A 581 12.18 2.99 15.35
C THR A 581 11.48 4.10 14.57
N SER A 582 11.46 3.98 13.25
CA SER A 582 10.92 4.98 12.31
C SER A 582 9.52 4.59 11.86
N ILE A 583 8.54 5.49 12.04
CA ILE A 583 7.13 5.26 11.68
C ILE A 583 6.67 6.38 10.74
N GLN A 584 6.53 6.10 9.44
CA GLN A 584 6.38 7.12 8.40
C GLN A 584 5.25 6.81 7.40
N GLY A 585 4.43 7.79 7.04
CA GLY A 585 3.47 7.66 5.93
C GLY A 585 2.42 6.56 6.08
N ASN A 586 2.21 6.01 7.28
CA ASN A 586 1.20 4.98 7.52
C ASN A 586 -0.20 5.62 7.59
N THR A 587 -1.22 4.87 7.19
CA THR A 587 -2.64 5.24 7.27
C THR A 587 -3.38 4.30 8.22
N ILE A 588 -4.09 4.84 9.20
CA ILE A 588 -4.98 4.10 10.12
C ILE A 588 -6.38 4.67 9.94
N ALA A 589 -7.31 3.95 9.32
CA ALA A 589 -8.62 4.50 8.93
C ALA A 589 -9.67 3.39 8.75
N GLY A 590 -10.96 3.74 8.71
CA GLY A 590 -12.05 2.79 8.48
C GLY A 590 -12.18 1.75 9.61
N ILE A 591 -12.20 2.20 10.87
CA ILE A 591 -12.25 1.37 12.07
C ILE A 591 -13.46 1.72 12.94
N ALA A 592 -14.16 0.70 13.43
CA ALA A 592 -15.22 0.83 14.43
C ALA A 592 -14.94 -0.07 15.63
N VAL A 593 -14.74 0.54 16.79
CA VAL A 593 -14.51 -0.11 18.08
C VAL A 593 -15.74 0.09 18.97
N SER A 594 -16.23 -0.99 19.58
CA SER A 594 -17.42 -0.98 20.43
C SER A 594 -17.33 -1.93 21.63
N GLY A 595 -18.32 -1.90 22.52
CA GLY A 595 -18.48 -2.83 23.64
C GLY A 595 -18.28 -2.18 25.02
N ALA A 596 -18.21 -2.98 26.09
CA ALA A 596 -18.06 -2.47 27.46
C ALA A 596 -16.58 -2.20 27.82
N MET A 597 -15.84 -1.58 26.90
CA MET A 597 -14.41 -1.34 27.03
C MET A 597 -14.14 -0.14 27.95
N SER A 598 -13.10 -0.23 28.78
CA SER A 598 -12.61 0.88 29.59
C SER A 598 -11.15 0.69 29.99
N GLY A 599 -10.50 1.78 30.38
CA GLY A 599 -9.08 1.82 30.74
C GLY A 599 -8.48 3.18 30.43
N THR A 600 -7.51 3.61 31.23
CA THR A 600 -6.82 4.89 31.09
C THR A 600 -5.32 4.67 30.89
N SER A 601 -4.59 5.69 30.41
CA SER A 601 -3.15 5.61 30.23
C SER A 601 -2.75 4.43 29.34
N SER A 602 -1.73 3.65 29.73
CA SER A 602 -1.30 2.44 29.01
C SER A 602 -2.35 1.34 28.95
N SER A 603 -3.46 1.42 29.69
CA SER A 603 -4.58 0.48 29.58
C SER A 603 -5.70 0.96 28.64
N SER A 604 -5.51 2.10 27.95
CA SER A 604 -6.50 2.65 27.03
C SER A 604 -6.99 1.60 26.01
N PRO A 605 -8.31 1.51 25.78
CA PRO A 605 -8.88 0.54 24.86
C PRO A 605 -8.60 0.84 23.39
N PHE A 606 -8.25 2.08 23.02
CA PHE A 606 -7.87 2.44 21.66
C PHE A 606 -6.70 3.41 21.62
N MET A 607 -5.64 2.99 20.94
CA MET A 607 -4.46 3.82 20.63
C MET A 607 -4.10 3.58 19.16
N GLY A 608 -4.12 4.63 18.33
CA GLY A 608 -3.70 4.50 16.93
C GLY A 608 -2.23 4.05 16.81
N VAL A 609 -1.34 4.77 17.50
CA VAL A 609 0.05 4.36 17.71
C VAL A 609 0.36 4.39 19.20
N TYR A 610 0.90 3.29 19.74
CA TYR A 610 1.35 3.21 21.12
C TYR A 610 2.84 2.90 21.18
N VAL A 611 3.57 3.66 22.00
CA VAL A 611 4.97 3.42 22.35
C VAL A 611 5.06 3.26 23.86
N SER A 612 5.37 2.07 24.36
CA SER A 612 5.51 1.85 25.80
C SER A 612 6.86 2.35 26.33
N THR A 613 7.93 2.14 25.55
CA THR A 613 9.31 2.54 25.85
C THR A 613 10.17 2.50 24.57
N GLY A 614 11.35 3.13 24.64
CA GLY A 614 12.33 3.17 23.56
C GLY A 614 12.27 4.43 22.69
N LEU A 615 13.27 4.58 21.82
CA LEU A 615 13.44 5.74 20.95
C LEU A 615 12.61 5.59 19.65
N THR A 616 11.75 6.57 19.36
CA THR A 616 10.90 6.56 18.16
C THR A 616 10.89 7.91 17.44
N THR A 617 10.82 7.85 16.11
CA THR A 617 10.61 9.01 15.24
C THR A 617 9.37 8.78 14.38
N ILE A 618 8.39 9.66 14.50
CA ILE A 618 7.06 9.48 13.91
C ILE A 618 6.73 10.64 12.98
N GLY A 619 6.70 10.41 11.68
CA GLY A 619 6.25 11.37 10.67
C GLY A 619 7.27 12.46 10.29
N ASN A 620 8.47 12.45 10.84
CA ASN A 620 9.50 13.46 10.55
C ASN A 620 9.97 13.47 9.09
N VAL A 621 9.83 12.35 8.36
CA VAL A 621 10.13 12.28 6.92
C VAL A 621 8.83 12.33 6.11
N THR A 622 7.83 11.53 6.49
CA THR A 622 6.53 11.52 5.83
C THR A 622 5.45 11.33 6.88
N GLY A 623 4.53 12.28 6.98
CA GLY A 623 3.47 12.29 7.99
C GLY A 623 2.57 11.06 7.95
N ASN A 624 2.27 10.50 9.12
CA ASN A 624 1.26 9.44 9.24
C ASN A 624 -0.14 10.05 9.27
N THR A 625 -1.14 9.33 8.77
CA THR A 625 -2.56 9.71 8.81
C THR A 625 -3.34 8.77 9.71
N ILE A 626 -4.01 9.32 10.72
CA ILE A 626 -4.92 8.58 11.61
C ILE A 626 -6.32 9.20 11.46
N GLY A 627 -7.23 8.40 10.89
CA GLY A 627 -8.57 8.77 10.48
C GLY A 627 -8.59 9.53 9.15
N SER A 628 -9.21 10.70 9.10
CA SER A 628 -9.30 11.53 7.88
C SER A 628 -9.37 13.02 8.21
N LEU A 629 -8.79 13.86 7.36
CA LEU A 629 -8.94 15.31 7.50
C LEU A 629 -10.17 15.88 6.77
N SER A 630 -10.79 15.14 5.86
CA SER A 630 -11.81 15.68 4.94
C SER A 630 -13.15 14.94 4.97
N THR A 631 -13.25 13.81 5.65
CA THR A 631 -14.46 12.98 5.75
C THR A 631 -14.77 12.65 7.20
N THR A 632 -16.03 12.48 7.59
CA THR A 632 -16.46 12.07 8.95
C THR A 632 -16.50 10.54 9.09
N GLY A 633 -16.43 10.03 10.33
CA GLY A 633 -16.66 8.62 10.63
C GLY A 633 -15.52 7.66 10.26
N SER A 634 -14.31 8.13 9.97
CA SER A 634 -13.17 7.25 9.63
C SER A 634 -12.82 6.33 10.81
N ILE A 635 -12.84 6.84 12.04
CA ILE A 635 -12.66 6.04 13.26
C ILE A 635 -13.79 6.33 14.24
N THR A 636 -14.45 5.27 14.72
CA THR A 636 -15.46 5.36 15.78
C THR A 636 -15.04 4.51 16.98
N TYR A 637 -15.18 5.09 18.18
CA TYR A 637 -15.03 4.41 19.45
C TYR A 637 -16.32 4.59 20.24
N THR A 638 -16.99 3.48 20.57
CA THR A 638 -18.21 3.50 21.38
C THR A 638 -18.05 2.60 22.58
N THR A 639 -18.51 3.05 23.75
CA THR A 639 -18.50 2.23 24.96
C THR A 639 -19.79 2.36 25.76
N SER A 640 -20.10 1.32 26.51
CA SER A 640 -21.17 1.28 27.51
C SER A 640 -20.62 1.13 28.93
N SER A 641 -19.31 1.31 29.13
CA SER A 641 -18.67 1.16 30.45
C SER A 641 -19.04 2.30 31.39
N THR A 642 -19.26 1.95 32.66
CA THR A 642 -19.40 2.91 33.77
C THR A 642 -18.05 3.43 34.26
N SER A 643 -16.95 2.81 33.84
CA SER A 643 -15.58 3.17 34.22
C SER A 643 -14.95 4.18 33.26
N ALA A 644 -13.97 4.94 33.76
CA ALA A 644 -13.24 5.92 32.97
C ALA A 644 -12.46 5.30 31.81
N THR A 645 -12.39 6.04 30.71
CA THR A 645 -11.74 5.60 29.48
C THR A 645 -10.93 6.72 28.83
N ASP A 646 -9.69 6.40 28.44
CA ASP A 646 -8.90 7.24 27.55
C ASP A 646 -8.97 6.70 26.11
N VAL A 647 -8.91 7.60 25.13
CA VAL A 647 -8.75 7.26 23.71
C VAL A 647 -7.61 8.10 23.15
N HIS A 648 -6.68 7.48 22.42
CA HIS A 648 -5.50 8.18 21.91
C HIS A 648 -5.35 8.08 20.40
N GLY A 649 -5.04 9.20 19.74
CA GLY A 649 -4.46 9.17 18.39
C GLY A 649 -3.06 8.54 18.43
N MET A 650 -2.14 9.18 19.17
CA MET A 650 -0.82 8.62 19.48
C MET A 650 -0.47 8.79 20.95
N TYR A 651 0.14 7.77 21.52
CA TYR A 651 0.55 7.77 22.91
C TYR A 651 1.96 7.22 23.09
N ASN A 652 2.86 8.03 23.64
CA ASN A 652 4.17 7.59 24.06
C ASN A 652 4.28 7.60 25.59
N PHE A 653 4.36 6.42 26.18
CA PHE A 653 4.62 6.22 27.61
C PHE A 653 6.11 6.14 27.94
N GLY A 654 6.99 5.96 26.94
CA GLY A 654 8.43 5.86 27.11
C GLY A 654 9.09 7.14 27.60
N SER A 655 10.30 7.01 28.12
CA SER A 655 11.12 8.11 28.65
C SER A 655 12.15 8.66 27.66
N SER A 656 12.38 7.96 26.54
CA SER A 656 13.26 8.44 25.47
C SER A 656 12.66 9.66 24.76
N ILE A 657 13.51 10.44 24.09
CA ILE A 657 13.06 11.58 23.28
C ILE A 657 12.00 11.09 22.28
N TRP A 658 10.90 11.83 22.19
CA TRP A 658 9.83 11.55 21.25
C TRP A 658 9.73 12.66 20.22
N THR A 659 9.92 12.29 18.95
CA THR A 659 9.68 13.18 17.82
C THR A 659 8.42 12.74 17.10
N ALA A 660 7.40 13.59 17.04
CA ALA A 660 6.18 13.35 16.26
C ALA A 660 5.85 14.58 15.39
N ASN A 661 6.21 14.55 14.11
CA ASN A 661 6.10 15.71 13.21
C ASN A 661 5.26 15.38 11.97
N ASN A 662 4.66 16.40 11.34
CA ASN A 662 3.92 16.31 10.07
C ASN A 662 2.71 15.35 10.05
N ASN A 663 2.26 14.85 11.21
CA ASN A 663 1.20 13.84 11.26
C ASN A 663 -0.19 14.48 11.17
N ASN A 664 -1.12 13.74 10.57
CA ASN A 664 -2.51 14.12 10.40
C ASN A 664 -3.41 13.23 11.28
N LEU A 665 -4.25 13.84 12.10
CA LEU A 665 -5.22 13.16 12.96
C LEU A 665 -6.58 13.82 12.77
N GLY A 666 -7.63 13.06 12.45
CA GLY A 666 -8.97 13.63 12.30
C GLY A 666 -10.04 12.56 12.08
N SER A 667 -11.31 12.97 11.99
CA SER A 667 -12.45 12.07 11.81
C SER A 667 -12.58 10.97 12.88
N ILE A 668 -12.47 11.35 14.16
CA ILE A 668 -12.59 10.44 15.31
C ILE A 668 -13.79 10.80 16.16
N SER A 669 -14.71 9.85 16.33
CA SER A 669 -15.89 10.04 17.19
C SER A 669 -15.85 9.06 18.35
N CYS A 670 -15.87 9.59 19.57
CA CYS A 670 -15.85 8.82 20.81
C CYS A 670 -17.17 9.01 21.56
N THR A 671 -17.89 7.93 21.84
CA THR A 671 -19.20 8.00 22.53
C THR A 671 -19.25 7.06 23.73
N ASN A 672 -19.69 7.54 24.89
CA ASN A 672 -20.10 6.68 26.00
C ASN A 672 -21.62 6.80 26.20
N SER A 673 -22.30 5.67 26.10
CA SER A 673 -23.75 5.54 26.31
C SER A 673 -24.14 5.35 27.79
N SER A 674 -23.14 5.22 28.67
CA SER A 674 -23.27 5.03 30.13
C SER A 674 -22.63 6.22 30.88
N THR A 675 -22.24 6.01 32.14
CA THR A 675 -21.76 7.06 33.06
C THR A 675 -20.24 7.26 33.07
N GLY A 676 -19.47 6.36 32.44
CA GLY A 676 -18.01 6.47 32.40
C GLY A 676 -17.53 7.71 31.63
N SER A 677 -16.48 8.36 32.11
CA SER A 677 -15.87 9.48 31.38
C SER A 677 -15.11 9.00 30.15
N ILE A 678 -15.07 9.83 29.11
CA ILE A 678 -14.14 9.68 27.98
C ILE A 678 -13.19 10.87 27.97
N VAL A 679 -11.90 10.58 27.99
CA VAL A 679 -10.86 11.56 27.70
C VAL A 679 -10.21 11.21 26.38
N PHE A 680 -10.44 12.02 25.36
CA PHE A 680 -9.71 11.91 24.10
C PHE A 680 -8.43 12.73 24.17
N TYR A 681 -7.31 12.13 23.76
CA TYR A 681 -6.07 12.83 23.47
C TYR A 681 -5.70 12.64 22.00
N GLY A 682 -5.35 13.74 21.33
CA GLY A 682 -4.72 13.68 20.03
C GLY A 682 -3.37 12.98 20.16
N PHE A 683 -2.36 13.71 20.65
CA PHE A 683 -1.06 13.16 21.03
C PHE A 683 -0.81 13.36 22.53
N ARG A 684 -0.27 12.33 23.18
CA ARG A 684 0.02 12.34 24.61
C ARG A 684 1.38 11.75 24.95
N THR A 685 2.08 12.38 25.90
CA THR A 685 3.19 11.73 26.63
C THR A 685 2.75 11.23 27.99
N GLY A 686 3.23 10.05 28.37
CA GLY A 686 2.93 9.40 29.64
C GLY A 686 4.01 9.56 30.70
N THR A 687 5.29 9.63 30.30
CA THR A 687 6.45 9.82 31.19
C THR A 687 7.36 10.96 30.71
N SER A 688 8.58 11.06 31.24
CA SER A 688 9.55 12.15 31.02
C SER A 688 10.24 12.14 29.63
N ALA A 689 9.53 11.82 28.55
CA ALA A 689 10.07 12.02 27.21
C ALA A 689 10.18 13.52 26.89
N ASN A 690 11.32 13.97 26.35
CA ASN A 690 11.37 15.26 25.66
C ASN A 690 10.47 15.15 24.42
N PHE A 691 9.43 15.97 24.33
CA PHE A 691 8.46 15.86 23.24
C PHE A 691 8.65 17.00 22.23
N SER A 692 9.17 16.66 21.07
CA SER A 692 9.23 17.55 19.90
C SER A 692 8.08 17.22 18.96
N ALA A 693 7.16 18.17 18.78
CA ALA A 693 6.03 18.03 17.86
C ALA A 693 5.90 19.27 16.99
N SER A 694 6.15 19.10 15.69
CA SER A 694 6.02 20.18 14.73
C SER A 694 5.18 19.83 13.50
N SER A 695 4.49 20.84 12.96
CA SER A 695 3.74 20.73 11.71
C SER A 695 2.66 19.65 11.68
N ASN A 696 2.14 19.24 12.85
CA ASN A 696 1.04 18.26 12.90
C ASN A 696 -0.32 18.96 12.73
N SER A 697 -1.27 18.23 12.16
CA SER A 697 -2.67 18.63 12.01
C SER A 697 -3.55 17.74 12.87
N ILE A 698 -4.06 18.28 13.99
CA ILE A 698 -5.00 17.61 14.90
C ILE A 698 -6.38 18.22 14.69
N GLY A 699 -7.23 17.49 13.99
CA GLY A 699 -8.52 17.94 13.48
C GLY A 699 -8.50 18.24 11.97
N GLY A 700 -9.43 17.63 11.25
CA GLY A 700 -9.75 17.79 9.84
C GLY A 700 -10.55 19.04 9.50
N THR A 701 -10.61 19.44 8.23
CA THR A 701 -11.26 20.65 7.65
C THR A 701 -12.76 20.69 7.91
N ILE A 702 -13.34 19.53 8.16
CA ILE A 702 -14.72 19.34 8.57
C ILE A 702 -14.97 19.73 10.04
N SER A 703 -16.16 20.26 10.33
CA SER A 703 -16.65 20.47 11.69
C SER A 703 -16.73 19.15 12.46
N ASN A 704 -16.59 19.21 13.79
CA ASN A 704 -16.63 18.04 14.67
C ASN A 704 -15.68 16.91 14.22
N SER A 705 -14.55 17.28 13.61
CA SER A 705 -13.58 16.30 13.14
C SER A 705 -13.15 15.36 14.27
N ILE A 706 -13.03 15.87 15.48
CA ILE A 706 -12.78 15.05 16.65
C ILE A 706 -13.85 15.41 17.67
N GLN A 707 -14.60 14.41 18.13
CA GLN A 707 -15.71 14.64 19.04
C GLN A 707 -15.80 13.60 20.15
N VAL A 708 -16.12 14.08 21.36
CA VAL A 708 -16.53 13.25 22.50
C VAL A 708 -17.98 13.54 22.82
N SER A 709 -18.78 12.46 22.93
CA SER A 709 -20.16 12.48 23.38
C SER A 709 -20.34 11.59 24.61
N SER A 710 -20.55 12.19 25.78
CA SER A 710 -20.68 11.48 27.07
C SER A 710 -21.59 12.22 28.03
N SER A 711 -22.21 11.48 28.96
CA SER A 711 -22.98 12.06 30.08
C SER A 711 -22.10 12.50 31.26
N SER A 712 -20.82 12.13 31.27
CA SER A 712 -19.91 12.39 32.39
C SER A 712 -19.37 13.82 32.39
N THR A 713 -19.32 14.42 33.58
CA THR A 713 -18.74 15.74 33.84
C THR A 713 -17.20 15.76 33.84
N SER A 714 -16.55 14.59 33.75
CA SER A 714 -15.08 14.47 33.67
C SER A 714 -14.58 14.20 32.24
N SER A 715 -15.47 14.18 31.25
CA SER A 715 -15.11 13.94 29.84
C SER A 715 -14.40 15.14 29.21
N GLN A 716 -13.39 14.88 28.37
CA GLN A 716 -12.50 15.90 27.81
C GLN A 716 -12.09 15.57 26.37
N VAL A 717 -11.80 16.62 25.59
CA VAL A 717 -11.11 16.52 24.29
C VAL A 717 -9.86 17.37 24.31
N ILE A 718 -8.70 16.74 24.17
CA ILE A 718 -7.39 17.39 24.27
C ILE A 718 -6.61 17.16 22.98
N GLY A 719 -6.14 18.21 22.32
CA GLY A 719 -5.26 18.07 21.15
C GLY A 719 -3.90 17.50 21.54
N TYR A 720 -3.13 18.26 22.33
CA TYR A 720 -1.89 17.80 22.95
C TYR A 720 -2.03 17.67 24.46
N GLY A 721 -1.72 16.50 25.01
CA GLY A 721 -1.69 16.28 26.46
C GLY A 721 -0.29 15.97 26.97
N MET A 722 0.21 16.79 27.89
CA MET A 722 1.39 16.46 28.68
C MET A 722 1.02 16.34 30.15
N ASN A 723 1.61 15.37 30.85
CA ASN A 723 1.31 15.07 32.24
C ASN A 723 2.23 15.84 33.21
N SER A 724 1.64 16.37 34.28
CA SER A 724 2.22 17.27 35.29
C SER A 724 3.45 16.76 36.02
N THR A 725 3.68 15.45 36.02
CA THR A 725 4.58 14.83 36.99
C THR A 725 6.04 14.73 36.52
N TYR A 726 6.36 15.08 35.26
CA TYR A 726 7.64 14.69 34.68
C TYR A 726 8.45 15.85 34.03
N PRO A 727 9.76 15.96 34.35
CA PRO A 727 10.55 17.16 34.09
C PRO A 727 11.27 17.13 32.72
N SER A 728 10.54 17.04 31.60
CA SER A 728 11.16 17.08 30.26
C SER A 728 10.66 18.24 29.40
N PRO A 729 11.55 19.02 28.76
CA PRO A 729 11.16 20.13 27.87
C PRO A 729 10.35 19.64 26.68
N SER A 730 9.48 20.53 26.21
CA SER A 730 8.53 20.24 25.13
C SER A 730 8.56 21.35 24.12
N THR A 731 8.59 20.99 22.84
CA THR A 731 8.62 21.93 21.73
C THR A 731 7.44 21.65 20.82
N PHE A 732 6.42 22.51 20.89
CA PHE A 732 5.21 22.44 20.07
C PHE A 732 5.20 23.60 19.10
N THR A 733 5.58 23.35 17.85
CA THR A 733 5.74 24.40 16.85
C THR A 733 4.98 24.18 15.55
N SER A 734 4.40 25.23 14.99
CA SER A 734 3.76 25.17 13.66
C SER A 734 2.63 24.13 13.54
N ASN A 735 2.01 23.73 14.66
CA ASN A 735 0.90 22.77 14.63
C ASN A 735 -0.42 23.46 14.34
N ILE A 736 -1.34 22.72 13.74
CA ILE A 736 -2.73 23.12 13.53
C ILE A 736 -3.61 22.24 14.41
N ILE A 737 -4.39 22.83 15.32
CA ILE A 737 -5.31 22.13 16.21
C ILE A 737 -6.70 22.73 16.05
N ARG A 738 -7.69 21.93 15.63
CA ARG A 738 -8.98 22.50 15.28
C ARG A 738 -10.16 21.55 15.27
N ASN A 739 -11.36 22.12 15.22
CA ASN A 739 -12.62 21.38 15.06
C ASN A 739 -12.78 20.25 16.10
N LEU A 740 -12.40 20.55 17.35
CA LEU A 740 -12.52 19.64 18.50
C LEU A 740 -13.79 19.99 19.28
N THR A 741 -14.62 18.98 19.57
CA THR A 741 -15.93 19.21 20.20
C THR A 741 -16.22 18.25 21.34
N ASN A 742 -16.76 18.78 22.43
CA ASN A 742 -17.29 17.99 23.55
C ASN A 742 -18.74 18.43 23.84
N ASN A 743 -19.59 17.52 24.30
CA ASN A 743 -20.98 17.82 24.65
C ASN A 743 -21.22 17.99 26.16
N ASN A 744 -20.19 17.73 26.98
CA ASN A 744 -20.25 17.77 28.43
C ASN A 744 -18.86 18.09 29.00
N GLY A 745 -18.67 17.90 30.30
CA GLY A 745 -17.41 18.20 30.98
C GLY A 745 -17.48 19.53 31.71
N THR A 746 -17.22 19.50 33.02
CA THR A 746 -17.21 20.67 33.91
C THR A 746 -15.90 20.82 34.66
N GLY A 747 -14.88 20.07 34.26
CA GLY A 747 -13.54 20.20 34.83
C GLY A 747 -12.95 21.58 34.54
N THR A 748 -12.03 21.99 35.40
CA THR A 748 -11.32 23.27 35.32
C THR A 748 -9.85 23.05 34.99
N THR A 749 -9.16 24.11 34.58
CA THR A 749 -7.70 24.09 34.41
C THR A 749 -7.25 22.99 33.42
N SER A 750 -6.38 22.08 33.85
CA SER A 750 -5.92 20.90 33.11
C SER A 750 -6.99 19.86 32.82
N SER A 751 -8.15 19.96 33.48
CA SER A 751 -9.31 19.06 33.29
C SER A 751 -10.44 19.70 32.47
N ALA A 752 -10.19 20.85 31.85
CA ALA A 752 -11.17 21.56 31.04
C ALA A 752 -11.76 20.69 29.93
N SER A 753 -13.05 20.88 29.65
CA SER A 753 -13.81 20.03 28.73
C SER A 753 -13.23 19.95 27.32
N VAL A 754 -12.60 21.02 26.83
CA VAL A 754 -11.85 21.03 25.57
C VAL A 754 -10.59 21.85 25.72
N ILE A 755 -9.46 21.30 25.31
CA ILE A 755 -8.15 21.96 25.35
C ILE A 755 -7.41 21.74 24.04
N GLY A 756 -6.89 22.80 23.41
CA GLY A 756 -6.01 22.67 22.26
C GLY A 756 -4.66 22.05 22.67
N ILE A 757 -3.90 22.79 23.49
CA ILE A 757 -2.64 22.35 24.08
C ILE A 757 -2.76 22.37 25.60
N ASN A 758 -2.61 21.20 26.23
CA ASN A 758 -2.58 21.03 27.67
C ASN A 758 -1.15 20.69 28.11
N LEU A 759 -0.34 21.71 28.36
CA LEU A 759 1.02 21.55 28.87
C LEU A 759 1.00 21.75 30.38
N ILE A 760 1.08 20.63 31.10
CA ILE A 760 1.20 20.64 32.55
C ILE A 760 2.50 19.90 32.80
N SER A 761 3.60 20.60 33.06
CA SER A 761 4.88 19.97 33.38
C SER A 761 5.64 20.88 34.32
N THR A 762 6.36 20.31 35.28
CA THR A 762 7.27 21.06 36.14
C THR A 762 8.67 21.15 35.54
N SER A 763 8.84 20.89 34.23
CA SER A 763 10.13 21.09 33.54
C SER A 763 10.39 22.55 33.20
N VAL A 764 11.63 22.81 32.79
CA VAL A 764 12.09 24.12 32.31
C VAL A 764 12.12 24.12 30.78
N ASN A 765 12.18 25.31 30.17
CA ASN A 765 12.43 25.50 28.74
C ASN A 765 11.38 24.91 27.78
N HIS A 766 10.09 24.95 28.12
CA HIS A 766 9.04 24.63 27.14
C HIS A 766 8.95 25.73 26.07
N THR A 767 8.73 25.33 24.81
CA THR A 767 8.47 26.22 23.68
C THR A 767 7.16 25.87 23.01
N ILE A 768 6.17 26.77 23.08
CA ILE A 768 4.90 26.66 22.36
C ILE A 768 4.83 27.80 21.35
N GLY A 769 5.18 27.52 20.10
CA GLY A 769 5.46 28.53 19.09
C GLY A 769 4.63 28.38 17.80
N GLN A 770 4.16 29.45 17.17
CA GLN A 770 3.67 29.39 15.77
C GLN A 770 2.49 28.42 15.54
N ASN A 771 1.74 28.04 16.58
CA ASN A 771 0.60 27.12 16.42
C ASN A 771 -0.67 27.88 16.03
N GLN A 772 -1.52 27.25 15.22
CA GLN A 772 -2.87 27.71 14.92
C GLN A 772 -3.88 26.85 15.68
N ILE A 773 -4.68 27.45 16.55
CA ILE A 773 -5.64 26.74 17.40
C ILE A 773 -7.03 27.35 17.23
N PHE A 774 -7.98 26.62 16.65
CA PHE A 774 -9.28 27.22 16.34
C PHE A 774 -10.47 26.28 16.26
N ASN A 775 -11.68 26.83 16.33
CA ASN A 775 -12.93 26.05 16.26
C ASN A 775 -12.97 24.92 17.31
N LEU A 776 -12.63 25.24 18.56
CA LEU A 776 -12.80 24.34 19.69
C LEU A 776 -14.11 24.68 20.38
N SER A 777 -14.94 23.69 20.70
CA SER A 777 -16.29 23.97 21.21
C SER A 777 -16.80 23.02 22.28
N ASN A 778 -17.58 23.57 23.20
CA ASN A 778 -18.49 22.77 24.03
C ASN A 778 -19.95 23.14 23.75
N THR A 779 -20.77 22.13 23.46
CA THR A 779 -22.17 22.31 23.06
C THR A 779 -23.16 22.24 24.22
N ASN A 780 -22.69 22.01 25.46
CA ASN A 780 -23.60 21.96 26.60
C ASN A 780 -24.19 23.34 26.93
N ALA A 781 -25.52 23.43 26.97
CA ALA A 781 -26.23 24.70 27.16
C ALA A 781 -26.30 25.19 28.62
N THR A 782 -26.01 24.35 29.62
CA THR A 782 -26.22 24.70 31.04
C THR A 782 -25.04 24.38 31.95
N ALA A 783 -24.22 23.39 31.62
CA ALA A 783 -23.09 22.97 32.45
C ALA A 783 -21.98 24.03 32.50
N ALA A 784 -21.18 24.03 33.56
CA ALA A 784 -20.03 24.92 33.72
C ALA A 784 -18.84 24.49 32.84
N THR A 785 -19.01 24.57 31.52
CA THR A 785 -18.02 24.10 30.55
C THR A 785 -16.85 25.07 30.45
N ILE A 786 -15.66 24.53 30.22
CA ILE A 786 -14.45 25.33 29.99
C ILE A 786 -13.80 24.89 28.68
N VAL A 787 -13.52 25.86 27.81
CA VAL A 787 -12.82 25.67 26.54
C VAL A 787 -11.58 26.53 26.51
N THR A 788 -10.42 25.91 26.30
CA THR A 788 -9.12 26.59 26.40
C THR A 788 -8.28 26.31 25.16
N GLY A 789 -7.70 27.36 24.55
CA GLY A 789 -6.73 27.19 23.46
C GLY A 789 -5.43 26.55 23.98
N ILE A 790 -4.75 27.26 24.89
CA ILE A 790 -3.53 26.79 25.55
C ILE A 790 -3.71 26.85 27.07
N GLN A 791 -3.59 25.70 27.73
CA GLN A 791 -3.47 25.57 29.18
C GLN A 791 -2.01 25.27 29.48
N ILE A 792 -1.33 26.14 30.24
CA ILE A 792 0.10 25.99 30.52
C ILE A 792 0.45 26.14 32.02
N THR A 793 1.23 25.18 32.49
CA THR A 793 2.02 25.23 33.73
C THR A 793 3.41 24.72 33.39
N GLY A 794 4.44 25.55 33.62
CA GLY A 794 5.86 25.20 33.47
C GLY A 794 6.64 25.52 34.75
N SER A 795 7.93 25.16 34.82
CA SER A 795 8.84 25.63 35.88
C SER A 795 9.44 26.98 35.49
N THR A 796 10.61 27.04 34.85
CA THR A 796 11.27 28.30 34.50
C THR A 796 11.69 28.38 33.03
N ALA A 797 11.87 29.61 32.53
CA ALA A 797 12.36 29.93 31.19
C ALA A 797 11.51 29.38 30.02
N ASN A 798 10.18 29.34 30.19
CA ASN A 798 9.27 28.89 29.13
C ASN A 798 8.99 30.03 28.14
N ILE A 799 8.69 29.67 26.89
CA ILE A 799 8.35 30.60 25.81
C ILE A 799 7.03 30.15 25.16
N VAL A 800 6.07 31.05 25.12
CA VAL A 800 4.81 30.89 24.38
C VAL A 800 4.72 32.03 23.38
N GLU A 801 4.94 31.75 22.10
CA GLU A 801 5.11 32.81 21.12
C GLU A 801 4.45 32.58 19.76
N ARG A 802 4.05 33.65 19.08
CA ARG A 802 3.53 33.59 17.71
C ARG A 802 2.36 32.61 17.51
N ASN A 803 1.61 32.28 18.56
CA ASN A 803 0.44 31.42 18.43
C ASN A 803 -0.75 32.26 17.94
N PHE A 804 -1.56 31.67 17.06
CA PHE A 804 -2.78 32.26 16.55
C PHE A 804 -3.99 31.45 17.02
N ILE A 805 -4.83 32.04 17.86
CA ILE A 805 -5.93 31.35 18.54
C ILE A 805 -7.25 32.05 18.25
N TYR A 806 -8.23 31.34 17.70
CA TYR A 806 -9.54 31.94 17.42
C TYR A 806 -10.71 30.96 17.42
N GLY A 807 -11.95 31.45 17.39
CA GLY A 807 -13.13 30.59 17.20
C GLY A 807 -13.37 29.57 18.32
N LEU A 808 -12.97 29.88 19.56
CA LEU A 808 -13.28 29.03 20.72
C LEU A 808 -14.67 29.39 21.25
N THR A 809 -15.54 28.41 21.49
CA THR A 809 -16.94 28.64 21.85
C THR A 809 -17.44 27.75 22.97
N SER A 810 -18.39 28.26 23.75
CA SER A 810 -19.22 27.47 24.65
C SER A 810 -20.67 27.92 24.53
N SER A 811 -21.59 26.96 24.46
CA SER A 811 -23.04 27.23 24.36
C SER A 811 -23.70 27.52 25.70
N THR A 812 -22.97 27.41 26.81
CA THR A 812 -23.53 27.47 28.16
C THR A 812 -24.08 28.84 28.55
N THR A 813 -24.94 28.87 29.56
CA THR A 813 -25.36 30.08 30.30
C THR A 813 -24.71 30.18 31.70
N SER A 814 -23.85 29.22 32.07
CA SER A 814 -23.30 29.12 33.41
C SER A 814 -22.42 30.31 33.82
N ALA A 815 -22.62 30.79 35.05
CA ALA A 815 -21.78 31.80 35.68
C ALA A 815 -20.37 31.29 36.06
N SER A 816 -20.11 29.99 35.96
CA SER A 816 -18.81 29.37 36.25
C SER A 816 -18.05 28.98 34.98
N ALA A 817 -18.58 29.28 33.79
CA ALA A 817 -17.95 28.91 32.53
C ALA A 817 -16.77 29.82 32.18
N GLU A 818 -15.84 29.26 31.39
CA GLU A 818 -14.68 29.97 30.85
C GLU A 818 -14.48 29.65 29.37
N VAL A 819 -14.13 30.66 28.58
CA VAL A 819 -13.49 30.48 27.28
C VAL A 819 -12.18 31.24 27.31
N ASN A 820 -11.07 30.51 27.20
CA ASN A 820 -9.73 31.06 27.37
C ASN A 820 -8.91 30.90 26.10
N GLY A 821 -8.28 31.98 25.62
CA GLY A 821 -7.25 31.88 24.58
C GLY A 821 -6.03 31.17 25.15
N ILE A 822 -5.40 31.80 26.14
CA ILE A 822 -4.31 31.21 26.93
C ILE A 822 -4.65 31.32 28.43
N ARG A 823 -4.60 30.19 29.13
CA ARG A 823 -4.82 30.07 30.56
C ARG A 823 -3.51 29.73 31.26
N VAL A 824 -3.07 30.66 32.11
CA VAL A 824 -1.79 30.56 32.83
C VAL A 824 -2.03 29.97 34.21
N ALA A 825 -1.48 28.79 34.45
CA ALA A 825 -1.61 28.08 35.72
C ALA A 825 -0.33 28.07 36.57
N GLY A 826 0.78 28.66 36.10
CA GLY A 826 1.99 28.88 36.90
C GLY A 826 3.29 28.82 36.08
N GLY A 827 4.42 28.99 36.78
CA GLY A 827 5.76 28.99 36.20
C GLY A 827 6.33 30.37 35.90
N THR A 828 7.52 30.40 35.31
CA THR A 828 8.15 31.60 34.75
C THR A 828 8.15 31.51 33.23
N THR A 829 7.28 32.28 32.59
CA THR A 829 7.01 32.18 31.15
C THR A 829 7.04 33.54 30.46
N THR A 830 7.59 33.59 29.25
CA THR A 830 7.46 34.73 28.35
C THR A 830 6.42 34.44 27.28
N TYR A 831 5.30 35.16 27.35
CA TYR A 831 4.23 35.17 26.36
C TYR A 831 4.44 36.34 25.40
N ARG A 832 4.76 36.07 24.14
CA ARG A 832 5.06 37.13 23.18
C ARG A 832 4.54 36.94 21.76
N ASN A 833 4.15 38.03 21.10
CA ASN A 833 3.67 38.03 19.71
C ASN A 833 2.51 37.04 19.48
N ASN A 834 1.70 36.72 20.49
CA ASN A 834 0.53 35.86 20.30
C ASN A 834 -0.65 36.71 19.81
N MET A 835 -1.43 36.15 18.89
CA MET A 835 -2.65 36.74 18.36
C MET A 835 -3.86 35.92 18.82
N ILE A 836 -4.80 36.55 19.54
CA ILE A 836 -5.96 35.86 20.12
C ILE A 836 -7.24 36.59 19.76
N VAL A 837 -8.20 35.88 19.17
CA VAL A 837 -9.50 36.42 18.73
C VAL A 837 -10.66 35.58 19.25
N LEU A 838 -11.44 36.10 20.19
CA LEU A 838 -12.51 35.33 20.85
C LEU A 838 -13.85 36.07 20.87
N GLY A 839 -14.90 35.37 21.28
CA GLY A 839 -16.22 35.93 21.57
C GLY A 839 -17.22 35.85 20.42
N ALA A 840 -16.75 35.80 19.17
CA ALA A 840 -17.60 35.46 18.02
C ALA A 840 -18.17 34.03 18.20
N GLY A 841 -19.46 33.85 17.90
CA GLY A 841 -20.16 32.56 18.07
C GLY A 841 -20.59 32.22 19.51
N ILE A 842 -20.31 33.09 20.49
CA ILE A 842 -20.77 32.94 21.89
C ILE A 842 -21.93 33.92 22.12
N SER A 843 -23.17 33.43 22.05
CA SER A 843 -24.37 34.28 22.17
C SER A 843 -24.71 34.72 23.60
N ASN A 844 -24.17 34.05 24.62
CA ASN A 844 -24.38 34.39 26.03
C ASN A 844 -23.19 35.17 26.60
N ALA A 845 -23.45 36.10 27.50
CA ALA A 845 -22.45 36.66 28.40
C ALA A 845 -22.19 35.62 29.53
N ILE A 846 -21.30 34.67 29.25
CA ILE A 846 -20.93 33.57 30.14
C ILE A 846 -19.99 34.02 31.28
N GLY A 847 -19.98 33.27 32.38
CA GLY A 847 -19.19 33.60 33.56
C GLY A 847 -19.88 34.57 34.53
N ALA A 848 -19.20 34.93 35.61
CA ALA A 848 -19.70 35.87 36.60
C ALA A 848 -19.34 37.33 36.27
N VAL A 849 -19.96 38.26 37.00
CA VAL A 849 -19.54 39.66 37.03
C VAL A 849 -18.10 39.79 37.53
N ALA A 850 -17.40 40.86 37.15
CA ALA A 850 -16.03 41.09 37.56
C ALA A 850 -15.88 41.18 39.08
N SER A 851 -14.87 40.48 39.60
CA SER A 851 -14.45 40.51 41.00
C SER A 851 -12.94 40.32 41.05
N ASN A 852 -12.26 40.70 42.14
CA ASN A 852 -10.82 40.52 42.24
C ASN A 852 -10.42 39.05 41.99
N THR A 853 -11.08 38.09 42.64
CA THR A 853 -10.73 36.66 42.51
C THR A 853 -11.31 35.96 41.28
N GLY A 854 -12.21 36.62 40.53
CA GLY A 854 -12.94 36.00 39.41
C GLY A 854 -12.06 35.69 38.20
N GLN A 855 -12.10 34.43 37.75
CA GLN A 855 -11.40 33.91 36.54
C GLN A 855 -12.37 33.53 35.41
N THR A 856 -13.68 33.52 35.69
CA THR A 856 -14.75 33.10 34.79
C THR A 856 -15.01 34.13 33.68
N GLY A 857 -15.52 33.67 32.54
CA GLY A 857 -15.91 34.52 31.41
C GLY A 857 -15.11 34.24 30.14
N ILE A 858 -15.13 35.19 29.21
CA ILE A 858 -14.33 35.12 27.97
C ILE A 858 -13.02 35.86 28.20
N ASN A 859 -11.90 35.14 28.17
CA ASN A 859 -10.58 35.66 28.49
C ASN A 859 -9.62 35.47 27.30
N GLY A 860 -9.04 36.54 26.77
CA GLY A 860 -7.90 36.42 25.85
C GLY A 860 -6.72 35.75 26.55
N PHE A 861 -6.25 36.40 27.62
CA PHE A 861 -5.42 35.80 28.66
C PHE A 861 -6.17 35.68 29.97
N ASN A 862 -6.08 34.50 30.60
CA ASN A 862 -6.50 34.25 31.97
C ASN A 862 -5.24 34.02 32.83
N GLY A 863 -4.70 35.13 33.36
CA GLY A 863 -3.43 35.22 34.07
C GLY A 863 -3.59 35.01 35.58
N ALA A 864 -3.90 33.78 35.98
CA ALA A 864 -4.25 33.50 37.37
C ALA A 864 -3.04 33.42 38.33
N LEU A 865 -1.89 32.90 37.84
CA LEU A 865 -0.69 32.55 38.60
C LEU A 865 0.59 32.83 37.78
N GLY A 866 1.78 32.60 38.35
CA GLY A 866 3.07 32.63 37.62
C GLY A 866 3.91 33.90 37.80
N THR A 867 5.14 33.87 37.28
CA THR A 867 6.15 34.95 37.23
C THR A 867 6.43 35.26 35.77
N ASP A 868 5.62 36.13 35.17
CA ASP A 868 5.44 36.10 33.72
C ASP A 868 5.69 37.42 33.02
N ASN A 869 6.18 37.32 31.79
CA ASN A 869 6.34 38.44 30.87
C ASN A 869 5.31 38.32 29.74
N PHE A 870 4.52 39.37 29.51
CA PHE A 870 3.57 39.47 28.41
C PHE A 870 3.97 40.65 27.54
N TRP A 871 4.54 40.36 26.37
CA TRP A 871 5.07 41.38 25.47
C TRP A 871 4.51 41.27 24.06
N HIS A 872 4.16 42.39 23.43
CA HIS A 872 3.83 42.41 21.98
C HIS A 872 2.66 41.50 21.59
N ASN A 873 1.76 41.14 22.52
CA ASN A 873 0.60 40.32 22.19
C ASN A 873 -0.55 41.18 21.68
N SER A 874 -1.29 40.68 20.70
CA SER A 874 -2.46 41.33 20.11
C SER A 874 -3.72 40.53 20.42
N ILE A 875 -4.64 41.12 21.16
CA ILE A 875 -5.84 40.46 21.65
C ILE A 875 -7.07 41.23 21.20
N TYR A 876 -8.04 40.52 20.63
CA TYR A 876 -9.34 41.05 20.27
C TYR A 876 -10.46 40.15 20.81
N ILE A 877 -11.32 40.72 21.65
CA ILE A 877 -12.55 40.07 22.09
C ILE A 877 -13.72 40.78 21.41
N GLY A 878 -14.52 40.03 20.64
CA GLY A 878 -15.66 40.55 19.90
C GLY A 878 -16.94 39.74 20.09
N GLY A 879 -17.81 39.80 19.08
CA GLY A 879 -19.11 39.15 19.07
C GLY A 879 -20.18 39.91 19.87
N THR A 880 -21.41 39.42 19.76
CA THR A 880 -22.60 40.05 20.35
C THR A 880 -23.24 39.11 21.38
N ALA A 881 -23.44 39.59 22.61
CA ALA A 881 -24.11 38.85 23.66
C ALA A 881 -25.59 39.25 23.74
N THR A 882 -26.48 38.27 23.68
CA THR A 882 -27.94 38.45 23.67
C THR A 882 -28.59 38.31 25.04
N ALA A 883 -27.94 37.62 25.99
CA ALA A 883 -28.40 37.47 27.36
C ALA A 883 -27.22 37.22 28.34
N GLY A 884 -27.48 37.33 29.64
CA GLY A 884 -26.52 37.04 30.72
C GLY A 884 -25.77 38.27 31.25
N THR A 885 -24.99 38.03 32.31
CA THR A 885 -24.28 39.09 33.07
C THR A 885 -22.77 38.91 33.11
N GLY A 886 -22.25 37.86 32.48
CA GLY A 886 -20.86 37.49 32.58
C GLY A 886 -19.91 38.47 31.91
N ALA A 887 -18.74 38.66 32.52
CA ALA A 887 -17.74 39.57 32.02
C ALA A 887 -16.85 38.95 30.93
N SER A 888 -16.20 39.82 30.17
CA SER A 888 -15.15 39.41 29.21
C SER A 888 -13.94 40.32 29.33
N TYR A 889 -12.76 39.78 29.03
CA TYR A 889 -11.49 40.43 29.26
C TYR A 889 -10.53 40.12 28.11
N ALA A 890 -9.90 41.15 27.52
CA ALA A 890 -8.73 40.89 26.69
C ALA A 890 -7.57 40.38 27.56
N PHE A 891 -7.41 40.93 28.77
CA PHE A 891 -6.52 40.39 29.81
C PHE A 891 -7.20 40.34 31.18
N ASN A 892 -7.28 39.16 31.80
CA ASN A 892 -7.76 38.97 33.18
C ASN A 892 -6.62 38.52 34.09
N GLY A 893 -6.05 39.45 34.88
CA GLY A 893 -4.96 39.17 35.81
C GLY A 893 -5.45 39.14 37.26
N THR A 894 -5.30 38.00 37.94
CA THR A 894 -5.68 37.89 39.36
C THR A 894 -4.51 37.87 40.34
N GLN A 895 -3.30 37.60 39.86
CA GLN A 895 -2.07 37.56 40.65
C GLN A 895 -1.75 38.93 41.28
N THR A 896 -1.25 38.96 42.51
CA THR A 896 -0.94 40.21 43.25
C THR A 896 0.47 40.27 43.83
N VAL A 897 1.19 39.15 43.91
CA VAL A 897 2.47 39.07 44.64
C VAL A 897 3.69 38.73 43.77
N ASN A 898 3.52 37.98 42.68
CA ASN A 898 4.64 37.57 41.83
C ASN A 898 5.10 38.67 40.87
N THR A 899 6.38 38.62 40.48
CA THR A 899 6.95 39.48 39.44
C THR A 899 6.28 39.23 38.10
N ARG A 900 5.77 40.27 37.47
CA ARG A 900 5.05 40.20 36.20
C ARG A 900 5.23 41.47 35.38
N SER A 901 5.42 41.34 34.08
CA SER A 901 5.68 42.47 33.18
C SER A 901 4.75 42.49 31.99
N PHE A 902 3.88 43.49 31.90
CA PHE A 902 2.90 43.65 30.82
C PHE A 902 3.28 44.90 30.03
N ARG A 903 3.91 44.71 28.86
CA ARG A 903 4.42 45.81 28.04
C ARG A 903 4.19 45.60 26.55
N ASN A 904 4.01 46.68 25.80
CA ASN A 904 3.88 46.64 24.35
C ASN A 904 2.73 45.75 23.84
N ASN A 905 1.69 45.49 24.65
CA ASN A 905 0.55 44.69 24.22
C ASN A 905 -0.58 45.57 23.66
N ILE A 906 -1.42 44.98 22.82
CA ILE A 906 -2.65 45.58 22.32
C ILE A 906 -3.83 44.77 22.86
N PHE A 907 -4.61 45.38 23.76
CA PHE A 907 -5.76 44.77 24.41
C PHE A 907 -7.06 45.42 23.94
N VAL A 908 -7.77 44.75 23.03
CA VAL A 908 -9.05 45.21 22.48
C VAL A 908 -10.19 44.35 22.98
N ASN A 909 -11.22 44.98 23.54
CA ASN A 909 -12.50 44.35 23.83
C ASN A 909 -13.65 45.14 23.17
N ALA A 910 -14.05 44.68 22.00
CA ALA A 910 -15.14 45.22 21.19
C ALA A 910 -16.45 44.42 21.35
N ARG A 911 -16.53 43.50 22.32
CA ARG A 911 -17.75 42.72 22.59
C ARG A 911 -18.91 43.66 22.91
N THR A 912 -20.09 43.35 22.38
CA THR A 912 -21.26 44.22 22.42
C THR A 912 -22.47 43.50 23.02
N ASN A 913 -23.13 44.13 23.98
CA ASN A 913 -24.42 43.68 24.50
C ASN A 913 -25.58 44.07 23.56
N SER A 914 -26.45 43.09 23.27
CA SER A 914 -27.72 43.25 22.56
C SER A 914 -28.81 42.46 23.30
N GLY A 915 -29.03 42.81 24.58
CA GLY A 915 -29.93 42.13 25.51
C GLY A 915 -29.23 41.56 26.76
N ALA A 916 -27.91 41.41 26.73
CA ALA A 916 -27.07 41.10 27.88
C ALA A 916 -26.71 42.36 28.70
N THR A 917 -26.19 42.17 29.92
CA THR A 917 -25.72 43.25 30.80
C THR A 917 -24.29 43.02 31.31
N GLY A 918 -23.56 42.09 30.71
CA GLY A 918 -22.17 41.81 31.05
C GLY A 918 -21.25 42.99 30.76
N LYS A 919 -20.14 43.10 31.49
CA LYS A 919 -19.14 44.16 31.29
C LYS A 919 -17.94 43.64 30.50
N HIS A 920 -17.41 44.48 29.61
CA HIS A 920 -16.38 44.09 28.65
C HIS A 920 -15.12 44.94 28.85
N TYR A 921 -14.08 44.35 29.44
CA TYR A 921 -12.87 45.04 29.87
C TYR A 921 -11.72 44.82 28.89
N ALA A 922 -10.94 45.87 28.62
CA ALA A 922 -9.64 45.70 27.96
C ALA A 922 -8.65 45.00 28.91
N ILE A 923 -8.63 45.41 30.18
CA ILE A 923 -7.70 44.84 31.16
C ILE A 923 -8.31 44.79 32.57
N LYS A 924 -8.00 43.72 33.31
CA LYS A 924 -8.24 43.59 34.74
C LYS A 924 -6.93 43.26 35.47
N ILE A 925 -6.64 44.02 36.53
CA ILE A 925 -5.46 43.84 37.39
C ILE A 925 -5.88 43.96 38.86
N ASN A 926 -5.31 43.10 39.70
CA ASN A 926 -5.49 43.17 41.14
C ASN A 926 -4.26 43.71 41.89
N GLY A 927 -4.52 44.27 43.07
CA GLY A 927 -3.53 44.81 44.01
C GLY A 927 -3.90 46.22 44.46
N ALA A 928 -3.29 46.69 45.55
CA ALA A 928 -3.29 48.12 45.89
C ALA A 928 -2.49 48.91 44.84
N PRO A 929 -2.67 50.24 44.72
CA PRO A 929 -1.85 51.08 43.84
C PRO A 929 -0.35 50.78 44.02
N ASN A 930 0.37 50.67 42.91
CA ASN A 930 1.68 50.03 42.79
C ASN A 930 1.68 48.55 43.24
N PRO A 931 0.92 47.67 42.56
CA PRO A 931 0.90 46.25 42.92
C PRO A 931 2.31 45.66 42.95
N SER A 932 2.64 44.93 44.01
CA SER A 932 3.95 44.30 44.16
C SER A 932 4.28 43.41 42.97
N GLY A 933 5.53 43.53 42.48
CA GLY A 933 6.05 42.75 41.36
C GLY A 933 5.50 43.12 39.99
N LEU A 934 4.53 44.02 39.86
CA LEU A 934 3.99 44.44 38.56
C LEU A 934 4.85 45.52 37.91
N THR A 935 5.16 45.32 36.64
CA THR A 935 5.65 46.35 35.72
C THR A 935 4.65 46.48 34.57
N LEU A 936 3.90 47.58 34.53
CA LEU A 936 2.86 47.85 33.54
C LEU A 936 3.20 49.15 32.78
N ASN A 937 3.45 49.07 31.46
CA ASN A 937 3.69 50.26 30.64
C ASN A 937 3.59 50.00 29.12
N ASN A 938 3.45 51.04 28.29
CA ASN A 938 3.53 50.96 26.83
C ASN A 938 2.51 50.00 26.18
N ASN A 939 1.31 49.85 26.75
CA ASN A 939 0.22 49.05 26.19
C ASN A 939 -0.82 49.95 25.50
N ILE A 940 -1.61 49.35 24.61
CA ILE A 940 -2.76 49.99 23.97
C ILE A 940 -4.03 49.30 24.45
N TYR A 941 -4.99 50.10 24.92
CA TYR A 941 -6.28 49.61 25.40
C TYR A 941 -7.41 50.20 24.55
N PHE A 942 -8.34 49.34 24.11
CA PHE A 942 -9.51 49.80 23.38
C PHE A 942 -10.76 49.03 23.76
N THR A 943 -11.82 49.75 24.11
CA THR A 943 -13.16 49.20 24.31
C THR A 943 -14.15 50.01 23.51
N SER A 944 -14.99 49.36 22.69
CA SER A 944 -15.90 50.04 21.77
C SER A 944 -17.34 49.53 21.74
N GLY A 945 -17.60 48.30 22.23
CA GLY A 945 -18.94 47.73 22.23
C GLY A 945 -19.79 48.20 23.42
N THR A 946 -21.11 48.05 23.31
CA THR A 946 -22.06 48.34 24.40
C THR A 946 -21.79 47.43 25.60
N GLY A 947 -21.61 48.01 26.80
CA GLY A 947 -21.12 47.30 27.99
C GLY A 947 -19.60 47.36 28.17
N GLY A 948 -18.88 48.03 27.26
CA GLY A 948 -17.45 48.31 27.36
C GLY A 948 -17.10 49.15 28.59
N VAL A 949 -16.06 48.72 29.30
CA VAL A 949 -15.46 49.43 30.43
C VAL A 949 -13.95 49.38 30.23
N PHE A 950 -13.23 50.50 30.41
CA PHE A 950 -11.79 50.54 30.13
C PHE A 950 -11.04 49.42 30.88
N GLY A 951 -11.21 49.32 32.20
CA GLY A 951 -10.57 48.28 32.99
C GLY A 951 -11.19 48.06 34.36
N TYR A 952 -10.66 47.10 35.11
CA TYR A 952 -11.08 46.79 36.47
C TYR A 952 -9.86 46.69 37.38
N ALA A 953 -9.84 47.48 38.46
CA ALA A 953 -8.76 47.51 39.44
C ALA A 953 -9.30 47.87 40.83
N SER A 954 -8.63 47.42 41.89
CA SER A 954 -8.98 47.76 43.28
C SER A 954 -10.45 47.51 43.64
N ALA A 955 -11.00 46.38 43.17
CA ALA A 955 -12.40 46.00 43.34
C ALA A 955 -13.45 46.93 42.69
N ALA A 956 -13.06 47.74 41.70
CA ALA A 956 -13.95 48.69 41.04
C ALA A 956 -13.73 48.77 39.53
N ASP A 957 -14.77 49.23 38.83
CA ASP A 957 -14.67 49.62 37.43
C ASP A 957 -13.84 50.91 37.30
N VAL A 958 -12.98 50.93 36.30
CA VAL A 958 -12.15 52.09 35.96
C VAL A 958 -12.58 52.61 34.60
N ALA A 959 -12.97 53.89 34.55
CA ALA A 959 -13.66 54.46 33.40
C ALA A 959 -12.72 54.82 32.22
N ASN A 960 -11.47 55.20 32.48
CA ASN A 960 -10.54 55.66 31.45
C ASN A 960 -9.07 55.50 31.90
N LEU A 961 -8.15 55.79 30.99
CA LEU A 961 -6.70 55.64 31.20
C LEU A 961 -6.15 56.50 32.36
N ALA A 962 -6.63 57.73 32.55
CA ALA A 962 -6.14 58.59 33.64
C ALA A 962 -6.55 58.04 35.02
N ALA A 963 -7.80 57.58 35.14
CA ALA A 963 -8.27 56.89 36.33
C ALA A 963 -7.52 55.56 36.55
N TRP A 964 -7.15 54.87 35.46
CA TRP A 964 -6.36 53.64 35.52
C TRP A 964 -4.96 53.87 36.05
N GLN A 965 -4.23 54.85 35.50
CA GLN A 965 -2.90 55.23 35.96
C GLN A 965 -2.91 55.59 37.45
N THR A 966 -3.98 56.24 37.93
CA THR A 966 -4.18 56.53 39.36
C THR A 966 -4.45 55.25 40.16
N ALA A 967 -5.34 54.37 39.68
CA ALA A 967 -5.73 53.15 40.38
C ALA A 967 -4.58 52.13 40.51
N VAL A 968 -3.71 52.04 39.50
CA VAL A 968 -2.58 51.10 39.49
C VAL A 968 -1.24 51.73 39.89
N GLY A 969 -1.12 53.05 39.86
CA GLY A 969 0.12 53.79 40.18
C GLY A 969 1.22 53.71 39.12
N GLN A 970 0.94 53.12 37.95
CA GLN A 970 1.91 52.86 36.87
C GLN A 970 1.28 53.20 35.49
N ASP A 971 1.85 52.69 34.39
CA ASP A 971 1.26 52.72 33.04
C ASP A 971 1.28 54.09 32.33
N ALA A 972 2.29 54.92 32.62
CA ALA A 972 2.38 56.30 32.14
C ALA A 972 2.48 56.46 30.61
N ASN A 973 3.14 55.53 29.91
CA ASN A 973 3.37 55.57 28.46
C ASN A 973 2.40 54.69 27.67
N SER A 974 1.27 54.31 28.28
CA SER A 974 0.21 53.57 27.60
C SER A 974 -0.81 54.50 27.00
N TYR A 975 -1.63 53.98 26.08
CA TYR A 975 -2.61 54.76 25.34
C TYR A 975 -3.96 54.06 25.30
N SER A 976 -5.04 54.85 25.28
CA SER A 976 -6.38 54.35 24.95
C SER A 976 -6.74 54.81 23.55
N SER A 977 -6.63 53.91 22.56
CA SER A 977 -6.86 54.22 21.16
C SER A 977 -7.18 52.96 20.37
N ASN A 978 -7.92 53.10 19.26
CA ASN A 978 -8.21 52.00 18.36
C ASN A 978 -6.93 51.63 17.56
N PRO A 979 -6.43 50.39 17.64
CA PRO A 979 -5.27 49.95 16.86
C PRO A 979 -5.58 49.72 15.37
N GLN A 980 -6.86 49.82 14.95
CA GLN A 980 -7.29 49.66 13.56
C GLN A 980 -6.78 48.38 12.89
N PHE A 981 -6.96 47.24 13.57
CA PHE A 981 -6.68 45.92 13.00
C PHE A 981 -7.36 45.72 11.64
N ILE A 982 -6.68 45.06 10.70
CA ILE A 982 -7.13 44.91 9.30
C ILE A 982 -8.50 44.22 9.21
N ALA A 983 -8.65 43.04 9.81
CA ALA A 983 -9.90 42.25 9.70
C ALA A 983 -10.14 41.37 10.94
N PRO A 984 -10.33 41.96 12.13
CA PRO A 984 -10.45 41.20 13.38
C PRO A 984 -11.72 40.33 13.48
N THR A 985 -12.71 40.53 12.61
CA THR A 985 -14.00 39.82 12.59
C THR A 985 -14.17 38.88 11.40
N ALA A 986 -13.15 38.70 10.56
CA ALA A 986 -13.19 37.76 9.44
C ALA A 986 -13.24 36.30 9.93
N ALA A 987 -13.63 35.37 9.03
CA ALA A 987 -13.70 33.94 9.35
C ALA A 987 -12.35 33.35 9.78
N THR A 988 -11.27 33.80 9.13
CA THR A 988 -9.90 33.71 9.64
C THR A 988 -9.49 35.13 10.02
N PRO A 989 -9.47 35.49 11.31
CA PRO A 989 -9.19 36.85 11.74
C PRO A 989 -7.80 37.36 11.35
N ASP A 990 -7.66 38.67 11.21
CA ASP A 990 -6.38 39.34 10.98
C ASP A 990 -6.18 40.50 11.97
N LEU A 991 -5.21 40.35 12.88
CA LEU A 991 -4.84 41.33 13.89
C LEU A 991 -3.55 42.10 13.55
N HIS A 992 -3.08 42.05 12.30
CA HIS A 992 -2.01 42.94 11.88
C HIS A 992 -2.49 44.40 11.80
N LEU A 993 -1.55 45.32 11.95
CA LEU A 993 -1.76 46.75 11.78
C LEU A 993 -1.75 47.10 10.29
N SER A 994 -2.57 48.05 9.87
CA SER A 994 -2.54 48.55 8.50
C SER A 994 -1.30 49.42 8.28
N ALA A 995 -0.54 49.13 7.23
CA ALA A 995 0.60 49.98 6.84
C ALA A 995 0.18 51.37 6.33
N SER A 996 -1.09 51.59 5.98
CA SER A 996 -1.59 52.86 5.45
C SER A 996 -2.24 53.75 6.50
N ASN A 997 -2.60 53.20 7.67
CA ASN A 997 -3.32 53.92 8.71
C ASN A 997 -2.44 54.00 9.94
N ALA A 998 -1.77 55.14 10.13
CA ALA A 998 -0.94 55.35 11.30
C ALA A 998 -1.79 55.35 12.58
N THR A 999 -1.37 54.58 13.57
CA THR A 999 -1.99 54.53 14.89
C THR A 999 -0.96 54.88 15.97
N LEU A 1000 -1.28 54.61 17.23
CA LEU A 1000 -0.30 54.73 18.32
C LEU A 1000 0.53 53.46 18.48
N ALA A 1001 0.18 52.38 17.78
CA ALA A 1001 0.77 51.06 17.95
C ALA A 1001 2.15 50.92 17.30
N GLU A 1002 2.44 51.66 16.23
CA GLU A 1002 3.64 51.47 15.42
C GLU A 1002 4.90 52.11 16.02
N GLY A 1003 4.76 53.10 16.90
CA GLY A 1003 5.89 53.97 17.32
C GLY A 1003 6.10 54.14 18.82
N ASN A 1004 5.21 53.63 19.67
CA ASN A 1004 5.23 53.91 21.13
C ASN A 1004 5.71 52.74 21.99
N GLY A 1005 6.32 51.72 21.38
CA GLY A 1005 6.90 50.60 22.11
C GLY A 1005 8.15 50.98 22.91
N SER A 1006 8.39 50.30 24.02
CA SER A 1006 9.66 50.37 24.75
C SER A 1006 10.57 49.22 24.36
N ALA A 1007 11.89 49.45 24.33
CA ALA A 1007 12.89 48.42 24.08
C ALA A 1007 12.80 47.32 25.16
N THR A 1008 12.33 46.14 24.75
CA THR A 1008 12.41 44.90 25.52
C THR A 1008 13.60 44.09 25.01
N ALA A 1009 14.06 43.05 25.73
CA ALA A 1009 15.13 42.15 25.27
C ALA A 1009 14.75 41.30 24.02
N VAL A 1010 13.75 41.74 23.25
CA VAL A 1010 13.12 41.06 22.12
C VAL A 1010 12.63 42.11 21.11
N THR A 1011 12.91 41.90 19.83
CA THR A 1011 12.44 42.71 18.68
C THR A 1011 11.06 42.24 18.19
N MET A 1012 10.19 43.15 17.74
CA MET A 1012 8.95 42.78 17.02
C MET A 1012 9.30 42.08 15.70
N ILE A 1013 8.60 40.99 15.38
CA ILE A 1013 8.67 40.26 14.11
C ILE A 1013 7.26 40.03 13.63
#